data_AF-A0A2V8ZHM4-F1
#
_entry.id   AF-A0A2V8ZHM4-F1
#
_cell.length_a   1.000
_cell.length_b   1.000
_cell.length_c   1.000
_cell.angle_alpha   90.00
_cell.angle_beta   90.00
_cell.angle_gamma   90.00
#
_symmetry.space_group_name_H-M   'P 1'
#
loop_
_entity.id
_entity.type
_entity.pdbx_description
1 polymer ?
#
loop_
_entity_poly.entity_id
_entity_poly.type
_entity_poly.pdbx_seq_one_letter_code
_entity_poly.pdbx_strand_id
1 'polypeptide(L)'
;MRTWPACREWPPRVQPGRRAPALRPCHQLAIVRKALQVISGKEKSKMRMRLVLAAAMFSSAALLFEAAPVFAQSSTNNGKLQIHVSPKQAYVFVDGKAVRDGSQTIELPAGSYKIGVYNYGYIDKVQDVQIESGKKTDLSVTLQPNGDKVAGPFADIEFKGDPRAAVLLNGTTPDYFVGHLDEFDWDWIWHQRLLVKPGTYQVTVTREGNPIWSGPVTAKAGQKVIVHLDRKGAITTKDWKQGLNLGPQPRFHAGVASATIPIAPATAQLSAQNKNLACGQSTDLNWKTTDAASISITNLGDVQAQGDRSVSPTKTTTYELTALGPGGKATQDVTVDVNSQPHATISLSQPEVHYHRVGDKVEEGGSDTLNWSASDANSVEVEPINSHLMTGSQPVEVKPKQTTVGPVNENITYTLTASNACGGTTTQTATLHVSGSIDPPPPITIASVFYPTNYPRPRHPKVGLVASEERTLSDLAKNFENYTQYEKNAKLTLVGHADVRGSKRYNKTISERRAEAVKDYLEAHGLSANLISTEALGKEQQLSMKKVAELLAKDPHKPAKWMKRDKRATWLAYNRRVDIVLEPQGQQSAEVYPDNAPDARILWARKEPSLKRVEEAAKTSVSVAQVHSNPVGK
;
A
#
# COMPACT_ATOMS: atom_id res chain seq x y z
N MET A 1 61.39 -9.05 -25.10
CA MET A 1 61.44 -8.49 -23.72
C MET A 1 60.27 -9.15 -22.97
N ARG A 2 60.40 -9.96 -21.91
CA ARG A 2 61.27 -9.94 -20.70
C ARG A 2 61.15 -8.61 -19.93
N THR A 3 60.81 -8.54 -18.63
CA THR A 3 60.77 -9.60 -17.59
C THR A 3 59.84 -9.27 -16.40
N TRP A 4 59.41 -10.31 -15.67
CA TRP A 4 58.89 -10.32 -14.27
C TRP A 4 60.06 -10.56 -13.27
N PRO A 5 59.87 -10.66 -11.93
CA PRO A 5 59.02 -9.91 -10.96
C PRO A 5 59.84 -9.53 -9.69
N ALA A 6 59.20 -9.33 -8.52
CA ALA A 6 59.87 -9.30 -7.20
C ALA A 6 59.03 -9.92 -6.06
N CYS A 7 59.65 -10.75 -5.20
CA CYS A 7 59.07 -11.41 -4.01
C CYS A 7 60.12 -11.64 -2.90
N ARG A 8 59.71 -11.69 -1.61
CA ARG A 8 60.30 -12.30 -0.39
C ARG A 8 59.38 -11.97 0.82
N GLU A 9 59.11 -12.76 1.87
CA GLU A 9 59.80 -13.85 2.64
C GLU A 9 60.86 -13.37 3.66
N TRP A 10 60.91 -13.80 4.95
CA TRP A 10 59.97 -14.50 5.88
C TRP A 10 60.48 -14.38 7.37
N PRO A 11 59.79 -14.90 8.43
CA PRO A 11 60.13 -14.80 9.88
C PRO A 11 60.95 -16.05 10.40
N PRO A 12 61.04 -16.51 11.69
CA PRO A 12 60.45 -16.08 13.00
C PRO A 12 61.34 -16.18 14.28
N ARG A 13 60.77 -15.84 15.48
CA ARG A 13 61.15 -16.17 16.89
C ARG A 13 60.02 -15.67 17.85
N VAL A 14 59.78 -16.13 19.10
CA VAL A 14 60.00 -17.41 19.83
C VAL A 14 59.02 -17.49 21.07
N GLN A 15 59.09 -18.52 21.93
CA GLN A 15 58.19 -18.84 23.08
C GLN A 15 58.79 -18.45 24.49
N PRO A 16 58.27 -18.84 25.71
CA PRO A 16 57.12 -19.70 26.11
C PRO A 16 56.25 -19.32 27.36
N GLY A 17 55.16 -20.08 27.63
CA GLY A 17 54.19 -19.74 28.71
C GLY A 17 53.25 -20.82 29.33
N ARG A 18 53.60 -22.13 29.32
CA ARG A 18 52.97 -23.25 30.09
C ARG A 18 51.44 -23.59 29.97
N ARG A 19 51.19 -24.81 29.44
CA ARG A 19 50.24 -25.88 29.87
C ARG A 19 48.73 -25.59 30.10
N ALA A 20 47.90 -26.35 29.37
CA ALA A 20 46.51 -26.67 29.72
C ALA A 20 46.43 -27.75 30.84
N PRO A 21 45.21 -28.06 31.35
CA PRO A 21 44.50 -29.22 30.79
C PRO A 21 43.01 -28.96 30.47
N ALA A 22 42.38 -29.92 29.80
CA ALA A 22 40.95 -29.89 29.45
C ALA A 22 40.07 -30.59 30.51
N LEU A 23 38.77 -30.25 30.54
CA LEU A 23 37.71 -31.09 31.09
C LEU A 23 36.43 -30.97 30.23
N ARG A 24 35.51 -31.93 30.38
CA ARG A 24 34.32 -32.13 29.51
C ARG A 24 33.00 -31.70 30.20
N PRO A 25 31.90 -31.49 29.43
CA PRO A 25 30.64 -30.95 29.96
C PRO A 25 29.81 -31.99 30.75
N CYS A 26 28.80 -31.51 31.52
CA CYS A 26 27.75 -32.35 32.09
C CYS A 26 26.42 -31.59 32.34
N HIS A 27 25.35 -32.32 32.68
CA HIS A 27 23.95 -31.85 32.72
C HIS A 27 23.47 -31.21 34.04
N GLN A 28 22.44 -30.36 33.95
CA GLN A 28 21.15 -30.40 34.69
C GLN A 28 20.18 -29.40 34.00
N LEU A 29 18.86 -29.59 33.81
CA LEU A 29 17.84 -30.57 34.23
C LEU A 29 17.24 -30.39 35.65
N ALA A 30 16.24 -29.49 35.80
CA ALA A 30 15.09 -29.64 36.72
C ALA A 30 14.01 -28.51 36.59
N ILE A 31 12.73 -28.91 36.47
CA ILE A 31 11.53 -28.50 37.28
C ILE A 31 11.23 -26.96 37.44
N VAL A 32 10.00 -26.47 37.16
CA VAL A 32 8.87 -26.30 38.13
C VAL A 32 7.49 -26.46 37.45
N ARG A 33 6.45 -26.79 38.23
CA ARG A 33 5.07 -27.12 37.81
C ARG A 33 4.04 -26.39 38.71
N LYS A 34 2.81 -26.20 38.18
CA LYS A 34 1.56 -25.69 38.83
C LYS A 34 1.44 -24.18 39.15
N ALA A 35 0.33 -23.62 38.67
CA ALA A 35 -0.68 -22.93 39.49
C ALA A 35 -2.07 -23.15 38.84
N LEU A 36 -3.17 -23.12 39.61
CA LEU A 36 -4.56 -23.31 39.16
C LEU A 36 -5.51 -22.80 40.28
N GLN A 37 -6.77 -22.47 39.94
CA GLN A 37 -7.84 -21.91 40.80
C GLN A 37 -7.71 -20.40 41.12
N VAL A 38 -8.79 -19.63 41.39
CA VAL A 38 -10.26 -19.74 41.15
C VAL A 38 -10.84 -18.33 41.24
N ILE A 39 -11.85 -17.97 40.43
CA ILE A 39 -12.88 -16.94 40.78
C ILE A 39 -14.25 -17.48 40.35
N SER A 40 -15.31 -17.11 41.07
CA SER A 40 -16.69 -17.57 40.84
C SER A 40 -17.63 -16.41 40.49
N GLY A 41 -18.72 -16.70 39.78
CA GLY A 41 -19.80 -15.76 39.47
C GLY A 41 -21.10 -16.51 39.22
N LYS A 42 -22.22 -16.01 39.76
CA LYS A 42 -23.56 -16.58 39.58
C LYS A 42 -24.41 -15.64 38.73
N GLU A 43 -25.33 -16.21 37.96
CA GLU A 43 -26.79 -15.92 37.91
C GLU A 43 -27.35 -16.60 36.64
N LYS A 44 -28.63 -16.93 36.43
CA LYS A 44 -29.89 -17.23 37.17
C LYS A 44 -30.96 -17.17 36.05
N SER A 45 -32.10 -17.86 36.22
CA SER A 45 -33.35 -17.64 35.44
C SER A 45 -33.34 -17.98 33.93
N LYS A 46 -34.46 -18.35 33.29
CA LYS A 46 -35.72 -19.00 33.74
C LYS A 46 -36.56 -19.36 32.50
N MET A 47 -37.40 -20.40 32.61
CA MET A 47 -38.58 -20.66 31.74
C MET A 47 -38.27 -21.01 30.26
N ARG A 48 -39.15 -21.68 29.49
CA ARG A 48 -40.43 -22.37 29.82
C ARG A 48 -40.63 -23.53 28.83
N MET A 49 -40.92 -24.73 29.33
CA MET A 49 -41.52 -25.81 28.53
C MET A 49 -43.04 -25.83 28.82
N ARG A 50 -43.87 -26.11 27.80
CA ARG A 50 -45.33 -26.29 27.98
C ARG A 50 -45.72 -27.74 27.68
N LEU A 51 -46.51 -28.30 28.58
CA LEU A 51 -47.13 -29.64 28.50
C LEU A 51 -48.31 -29.68 27.53
N VAL A 52 -48.79 -30.90 27.24
CA VAL A 52 -50.17 -31.39 26.93
C VAL A 52 -50.05 -32.56 25.90
N LEU A 53 -50.56 -33.79 26.13
CA LEU A 53 -51.17 -34.40 27.33
C LEU A 53 -51.18 -35.97 27.23
N ALA A 54 -51.16 -36.66 28.39
CA ALA A 54 -51.73 -37.99 28.67
C ALA A 54 -51.20 -39.25 27.91
N ALA A 55 -51.39 -40.50 28.37
CA ALA A 55 -52.19 -41.02 29.49
C ALA A 55 -51.57 -42.28 30.19
N ALA A 56 -52.12 -42.63 31.37
CA ALA A 56 -52.07 -43.94 32.08
C ALA A 56 -50.68 -44.57 32.40
N MET A 57 -50.21 -44.64 33.66
CA MET A 57 -50.67 -45.41 34.85
C MET A 57 -50.26 -46.90 34.90
N PHE A 58 -49.28 -47.28 35.73
CA PHE A 58 -49.52 -47.74 37.13
C PHE A 58 -48.23 -47.91 37.95
N SER A 59 -48.39 -48.19 39.25
CA SER A 59 -47.43 -48.13 40.35
C SER A 59 -46.16 -48.98 40.24
N SER A 60 -45.07 -48.43 40.80
CA SER A 60 -43.91 -49.21 41.26
C SER A 60 -44.27 -50.09 42.46
N ALA A 61 -43.78 -51.34 42.46
CA ALA A 61 -43.69 -52.16 43.66
C ALA A 61 -42.26 -52.71 43.76
N ALA A 62 -41.53 -52.35 44.82
CA ALA A 62 -40.19 -52.86 45.06
C ALA A 62 -40.27 -54.18 45.83
N LEU A 63 -39.72 -55.25 45.26
CA LEU A 63 -39.47 -56.52 45.95
C LEU A 63 -37.99 -56.83 45.88
N LEU A 64 -37.33 -56.81 47.04
CA LEU A 64 -36.02 -57.41 47.21
C LEU A 64 -36.21 -58.93 47.23
N PHE A 65 -35.50 -59.63 46.35
CA PHE A 65 -35.20 -61.05 46.53
C PHE A 65 -33.74 -61.32 46.14
N GLU A 66 -33.19 -62.37 46.74
CA GLU A 66 -31.74 -62.58 46.84
C GLU A 66 -31.12 -63.15 45.56
N ALA A 67 -29.80 -63.10 45.48
CA ALA A 67 -29.04 -63.50 44.30
C ALA A 67 -29.06 -65.03 44.10
N ALA A 68 -29.80 -65.49 43.09
CA ALA A 68 -29.46 -66.71 42.37
C ALA A 68 -28.41 -66.36 41.28
N PRO A 69 -27.35 -67.15 41.08
CA PRO A 69 -26.39 -66.94 40.01
C PRO A 69 -27.02 -67.32 38.67
N VAL A 70 -27.74 -66.39 38.05
CA VAL A 70 -28.12 -66.50 36.65
C VAL A 70 -26.83 -66.45 35.83
N PHE A 71 -26.36 -67.63 35.42
CA PHE A 71 -25.46 -67.76 34.27
C PHE A 71 -26.20 -67.17 33.07
N ALA A 72 -25.96 -65.88 32.80
CA ALA A 72 -26.27 -65.28 31.52
C ALA A 72 -25.37 -65.97 30.49
N GLN A 73 -25.87 -67.05 29.88
CA GLN A 73 -25.23 -67.67 28.74
C GLN A 73 -25.07 -66.57 27.69
N SER A 74 -23.83 -66.20 27.40
CA SER A 74 -23.51 -65.27 26.32
C SER A 74 -23.75 -65.99 25.00
N SER A 75 -25.02 -66.09 24.59
CA SER A 75 -25.39 -66.37 23.20
C SER A 75 -24.86 -65.20 22.38
N THR A 76 -23.63 -65.36 21.87
CA THR A 76 -23.02 -64.43 20.94
C THR A 76 -23.92 -64.38 19.72
N ASN A 77 -24.68 -63.29 19.60
CA ASN A 77 -25.65 -63.02 18.55
C ASN A 77 -24.95 -62.71 17.22
N ASN A 78 -24.18 -63.69 16.75
CA ASN A 78 -23.36 -63.62 15.55
C ASN A 78 -24.17 -64.04 14.32
N GLY A 79 -23.96 -63.36 13.20
CA GLY A 79 -24.30 -63.87 11.88
C GLY A 79 -23.07 -64.48 11.20
N LYS A 80 -23.26 -65.05 10.01
CA LYS A 80 -22.18 -65.60 9.20
C LYS A 80 -22.12 -64.91 7.84
N LEU A 81 -21.00 -64.23 7.55
CA LEU A 81 -20.71 -63.73 6.21
C LEU A 81 -20.04 -64.86 5.41
N GLN A 82 -20.75 -65.49 4.48
CA GLN A 82 -20.11 -66.29 3.45
C GLN A 82 -19.67 -65.35 2.33
N ILE A 83 -18.36 -65.25 2.12
CA ILE A 83 -17.77 -64.42 1.07
C ILE A 83 -17.09 -65.30 0.02
N HIS A 84 -17.47 -65.09 -1.24
CA HIS A 84 -16.86 -65.68 -2.42
C HIS A 84 -16.02 -64.62 -3.12
N VAL A 85 -14.72 -64.87 -3.29
CA VAL A 85 -13.80 -63.92 -3.94
C VAL A 85 -13.09 -64.54 -5.15
N SER A 86 -12.92 -63.74 -6.19
CA SER A 86 -12.13 -64.05 -7.39
C SER A 86 -11.23 -62.85 -7.74
N PRO A 87 -9.91 -63.03 -7.95
CA PRO A 87 -9.16 -64.28 -7.87
C PRO A 87 -9.07 -64.83 -6.44
N LYS A 88 -8.70 -66.12 -6.30
CA LYS A 88 -8.63 -66.79 -4.99
C LYS A 88 -7.59 -66.19 -4.02
N GLN A 89 -6.59 -65.47 -4.54
CA GLN A 89 -5.56 -64.77 -3.77
C GLN A 89 -6.03 -63.42 -3.20
N ALA A 90 -7.20 -62.91 -3.64
CA ALA A 90 -7.74 -61.69 -3.09
C ALA A 90 -8.01 -61.83 -1.59
N TYR A 91 -7.58 -60.83 -0.81
CA TYR A 91 -7.55 -60.87 0.63
C TYR A 91 -8.70 -60.04 1.21
N VAL A 92 -9.40 -60.62 2.19
CA VAL A 92 -10.58 -60.01 2.81
C VAL A 92 -10.18 -59.23 4.06
N PHE A 93 -10.66 -58.00 4.15
CA PHE A 93 -10.52 -57.10 5.28
C PHE A 93 -11.92 -56.73 5.83
N VAL A 94 -12.03 -56.63 7.15
CA VAL A 94 -13.26 -56.23 7.86
C VAL A 94 -12.93 -55.02 8.72
N ASP A 95 -13.59 -53.89 8.48
CA ASP A 95 -13.31 -52.59 9.12
C ASP A 95 -11.81 -52.22 9.10
N GLY A 96 -11.16 -52.46 7.95
CA GLY A 96 -9.74 -52.23 7.74
C GLY A 96 -8.79 -53.26 8.38
N LYS A 97 -9.30 -54.27 9.09
CA LYS A 97 -8.51 -55.36 9.68
C LYS A 97 -8.40 -56.54 8.71
N ALA A 98 -7.17 -56.95 8.39
CA ALA A 98 -6.88 -58.12 7.59
C ALA A 98 -7.48 -59.39 8.23
N VAL A 99 -8.38 -60.10 7.54
CA VAL A 99 -8.90 -61.41 7.98
C VAL A 99 -8.08 -62.53 7.35
N ARG A 100 -8.31 -62.83 6.06
CA ARG A 100 -7.68 -63.95 5.36
C ARG A 100 -7.82 -63.85 3.82
N ASP A 101 -6.93 -64.51 3.09
CA ASP A 101 -7.07 -64.94 1.69
C ASP A 101 -8.40 -65.67 1.37
N GLY A 102 -8.92 -65.43 0.17
CA GLY A 102 -9.80 -66.37 -0.52
C GLY A 102 -11.25 -66.47 -0.01
N SER A 103 -11.99 -67.38 -0.64
CA SER A 103 -13.41 -67.61 -0.35
C SER A 103 -13.56 -68.34 0.98
N GLN A 104 -14.41 -67.82 1.87
CA GLN A 104 -14.44 -68.21 3.28
C GLN A 104 -15.81 -67.94 3.93
N THR A 105 -15.95 -68.31 5.20
CA THR A 105 -17.09 -67.88 6.04
C THR A 105 -16.54 -67.25 7.30
N ILE A 106 -16.95 -66.01 7.56
CA ILE A 106 -16.51 -65.20 8.70
C ILE A 106 -17.69 -65.10 9.67
N GLU A 107 -17.47 -65.44 10.94
CA GLU A 107 -18.46 -65.22 11.99
C GLU A 107 -18.25 -63.83 12.59
N LEU A 108 -19.29 -63.00 12.56
CA LEU A 108 -19.27 -61.63 13.04
C LEU A 108 -20.49 -61.40 13.95
N PRO A 109 -20.38 -60.62 15.03
CA PRO A 109 -21.54 -60.10 15.76
C PRO A 109 -22.56 -59.44 14.83
N ALA A 110 -23.83 -59.38 15.23
CA ALA A 110 -24.82 -58.63 14.47
C ALA A 110 -24.47 -57.13 14.44
N GLY A 111 -24.44 -56.53 13.25
CA GLY A 111 -23.96 -55.16 13.05
C GLY A 111 -23.68 -54.81 11.60
N SER A 112 -23.20 -53.57 11.39
CA SER A 112 -22.79 -53.03 10.08
C SER A 112 -21.28 -53.07 9.97
N TYR A 113 -20.76 -53.66 8.90
CA TYR A 113 -19.32 -53.86 8.67
C TYR A 113 -18.90 -53.36 7.29
N LYS A 114 -17.71 -52.72 7.22
CA LYS A 114 -17.09 -52.34 5.95
C LYS A 114 -16.20 -53.50 5.48
N ILE A 115 -16.68 -54.25 4.49
CA ILE A 115 -16.00 -55.40 3.92
C ILE A 115 -15.19 -54.93 2.70
N GLY A 116 -13.87 -55.06 2.77
CA GLY A 116 -12.96 -54.74 1.67
C GLY A 116 -12.27 -55.98 1.13
N VAL A 117 -12.16 -56.10 -0.19
CA VAL A 117 -11.48 -57.19 -0.88
C VAL A 117 -10.41 -56.58 -1.78
N TYR A 118 -9.16 -56.96 -1.52
CA TYR A 118 -7.98 -56.33 -2.12
C TYR A 118 -7.05 -57.38 -2.74
N ASN A 119 -6.45 -57.03 -3.87
CA ASN A 119 -5.26 -57.71 -4.38
C ASN A 119 -4.40 -56.67 -5.10
N TYR A 120 -3.07 -56.76 -4.98
CA TYR A 120 -2.19 -55.80 -5.66
C TYR A 120 -2.31 -55.98 -7.19
N GLY A 121 -2.33 -54.89 -7.95
CA GLY A 121 -2.55 -54.96 -9.40
C GLY A 121 -4.00 -55.26 -9.81
N TYR A 122 -4.98 -55.02 -8.93
CA TYR A 122 -6.42 -55.06 -9.23
C TYR A 122 -7.11 -53.75 -8.82
N ILE A 123 -8.31 -53.52 -9.32
CA ILE A 123 -9.27 -52.57 -8.73
C ILE A 123 -9.86 -53.24 -7.49
N ASP A 124 -9.75 -52.58 -6.35
CA ASP A 124 -10.33 -53.01 -5.07
C ASP A 124 -11.86 -52.98 -5.08
N LYS A 125 -12.46 -53.65 -4.09
CA LYS A 125 -13.90 -53.61 -3.85
C LYS A 125 -14.19 -53.49 -2.37
N VAL A 126 -14.77 -52.36 -1.98
CA VAL A 126 -15.22 -52.07 -0.61
C VAL A 126 -16.74 -51.91 -0.61
N GLN A 127 -17.41 -52.62 0.30
CA GLN A 127 -18.87 -52.61 0.42
C GLN A 127 -19.28 -52.66 1.90
N ASP A 128 -20.29 -51.85 2.26
CA ASP A 128 -20.91 -51.91 3.57
C ASP A 128 -21.96 -53.03 3.61
N VAL A 129 -21.87 -53.91 4.62
CA VAL A 129 -22.64 -55.15 4.73
C VAL A 129 -23.28 -55.22 6.11
N GLN A 130 -24.58 -55.56 6.14
CA GLN A 130 -25.29 -55.87 7.38
C GLN A 130 -25.18 -57.35 7.72
N ILE A 131 -24.84 -57.64 8.96
CA ILE A 131 -24.81 -58.98 9.54
C ILE A 131 -25.94 -59.07 10.55
N GLU A 132 -26.84 -60.04 10.34
CA GLU A 132 -27.96 -60.31 11.25
C GLU A 132 -27.69 -61.55 12.11
N SER A 133 -28.06 -61.49 13.39
CA SER A 133 -27.86 -62.59 14.34
C SER A 133 -28.51 -63.89 13.87
N GLY A 134 -27.77 -64.99 13.88
CA GLY A 134 -28.23 -66.32 13.48
C GLY A 134 -28.47 -66.50 11.98
N LYS A 135 -28.39 -65.44 11.17
CA LYS A 135 -28.53 -65.51 9.71
C LYS A 135 -27.18 -65.69 9.01
N LYS A 136 -27.26 -66.07 7.75
CA LYS A 136 -26.16 -66.12 6.79
C LYS A 136 -26.34 -65.01 5.76
N THR A 137 -25.32 -64.18 5.58
CA THR A 137 -25.22 -63.15 4.54
C THR A 137 -24.25 -63.64 3.48
N ASP A 138 -24.66 -63.64 2.22
CA ASP A 138 -23.84 -64.07 1.08
C ASP A 138 -23.33 -62.86 0.29
N LEU A 139 -22.01 -62.83 0.02
CA LEU A 139 -21.36 -61.77 -0.74
C LEU A 139 -20.41 -62.38 -1.79
N SER A 140 -20.55 -61.96 -3.04
CA SER A 140 -19.69 -62.40 -4.16
C SER A 140 -18.94 -61.22 -4.77
N VAL A 141 -17.61 -61.29 -4.78
CA VAL A 141 -16.73 -60.21 -5.24
C VAL A 141 -15.75 -60.74 -6.29
N THR A 142 -15.80 -60.16 -7.49
CA THR A 142 -14.80 -60.38 -8.54
C THR A 142 -14.02 -59.09 -8.77
N LEU A 143 -12.72 -59.14 -8.51
CA LEU A 143 -11.80 -58.03 -8.79
C LEU A 143 -11.42 -57.99 -10.27
N GLN A 144 -11.15 -56.79 -10.80
CA GLN A 144 -10.69 -56.58 -12.17
C GLN A 144 -9.20 -56.22 -12.16
N PRO A 145 -8.33 -56.84 -12.99
CA PRO A 145 -6.91 -56.47 -13.07
C PRO A 145 -6.72 -54.99 -13.46
N ASN A 146 -5.69 -54.35 -12.92
CA ASN A 146 -5.46 -52.91 -13.07
C ASN A 146 -3.97 -52.54 -13.12
N GLY A 147 -3.63 -51.57 -13.98
CA GLY A 147 -2.34 -50.89 -14.05
C GLY A 147 -1.28 -51.58 -14.91
N ASP A 148 -0.33 -50.76 -15.40
CA ASP A 148 0.71 -51.17 -16.34
C ASP A 148 1.80 -52.07 -15.73
N LYS A 149 2.50 -52.79 -16.61
CA LYS A 149 3.66 -53.61 -16.26
C LYS A 149 4.75 -52.76 -15.62
N VAL A 150 5.27 -53.22 -14.48
CA VAL A 150 6.38 -52.57 -13.77
C VAL A 150 7.71 -53.04 -14.39
N ALA A 151 8.57 -52.09 -14.77
CA ALA A 151 9.91 -52.39 -15.28
C ALA A 151 10.93 -52.61 -14.14
N GLY A 152 11.99 -53.39 -14.40
CA GLY A 152 13.13 -53.55 -13.49
C GLY A 152 14.03 -52.30 -13.38
N PRO A 153 15.25 -52.42 -12.81
CA PRO A 153 15.73 -53.58 -12.08
C PRO A 153 14.95 -53.77 -10.77
N PHE A 154 14.99 -55.00 -10.25
CA PHE A 154 14.27 -55.43 -9.07
C PHE A 154 15.20 -55.98 -7.99
N ALA A 155 14.73 -55.92 -6.75
CA ALA A 155 15.08 -56.85 -5.68
C ALA A 155 13.90 -57.80 -5.43
N ASP A 156 14.14 -58.93 -4.78
CA ASP A 156 13.13 -59.94 -4.41
C ASP A 156 13.04 -60.00 -2.88
N ILE A 157 11.85 -59.81 -2.29
CA ILE A 157 11.63 -59.97 -0.85
C ILE A 157 10.88 -61.29 -0.61
N GLU A 158 11.49 -62.16 0.19
CA GLU A 158 10.92 -63.44 0.63
C GLU A 158 10.60 -63.36 2.12
N PHE A 159 9.48 -63.97 2.50
CA PHE A 159 9.08 -64.11 3.90
C PHE A 159 9.05 -65.59 4.26
N LYS A 160 9.56 -65.95 5.44
CA LYS A 160 9.34 -67.26 6.06
C LYS A 160 8.47 -67.07 7.30
N GLY A 161 7.26 -67.65 7.33
CA GLY A 161 6.31 -67.40 8.42
C GLY A 161 4.93 -68.04 8.23
N ASP A 162 3.88 -67.35 8.70
CA ASP A 162 2.49 -67.80 8.57
C ASP A 162 1.97 -67.55 7.14
N PRO A 163 1.66 -68.59 6.32
CA PRO A 163 1.28 -68.44 4.91
C PRO A 163 0.06 -67.54 4.67
N ARG A 164 -0.79 -67.34 5.69
CA ARG A 164 -2.05 -66.58 5.57
C ARG A 164 -1.95 -65.14 6.09
N ALA A 165 -0.78 -64.72 6.58
CA ALA A 165 -0.58 -63.35 7.00
C ALA A 165 -0.50 -62.39 5.80
N ALA A 166 -1.17 -61.25 5.91
CA ALA A 166 -1.13 -60.16 4.94
C ALA A 166 0.18 -59.35 5.08
N VAL A 167 0.81 -59.01 3.95
CA VAL A 167 1.95 -58.09 3.88
C VAL A 167 1.47 -56.72 3.42
N LEU A 168 1.94 -55.69 4.12
CA LEU A 168 1.77 -54.29 3.76
C LEU A 168 3.13 -53.61 3.69
N LEU A 169 3.31 -52.73 2.71
CA LEU A 169 4.55 -51.96 2.53
C LEU A 169 4.28 -50.47 2.73
N ASN A 170 5.10 -49.80 3.53
CA ASN A 170 5.10 -48.35 3.80
C ASN A 170 3.82 -47.79 4.46
N GLY A 171 2.91 -48.64 4.92
CA GLY A 171 1.73 -48.26 5.69
C GLY A 171 1.02 -49.45 6.33
N THR A 172 -0.14 -49.19 6.94
CA THR A 172 -0.89 -50.17 7.76
C THR A 172 -2.38 -50.29 7.42
N THR A 173 -2.91 -49.42 6.54
CA THR A 173 -4.28 -49.54 6.01
C THR A 173 -4.30 -50.48 4.78
N PRO A 174 -5.46 -51.05 4.39
CA PRO A 174 -5.55 -52.03 3.31
C PRO A 174 -4.97 -51.55 1.97
N ASP A 175 -4.95 -50.25 1.74
CA ASP A 175 -4.41 -49.57 0.55
C ASP A 175 -2.88 -49.77 0.39
N TYR A 176 -2.20 -50.18 1.46
CA TYR A 176 -0.78 -50.54 1.47
C TYR A 176 -0.53 -52.05 1.33
N PHE A 177 -1.57 -52.87 1.19
CA PHE A 177 -1.49 -54.32 0.99
C PHE A 177 -0.82 -54.68 -0.34
N VAL A 178 0.06 -55.68 -0.30
CA VAL A 178 0.78 -56.16 -1.50
C VAL A 178 0.55 -57.64 -1.82
N GLY A 179 -0.03 -58.42 -0.91
CA GLY A 179 -0.21 -59.86 -1.06
C GLY A 179 -0.07 -60.58 0.29
N HIS A 180 -0.22 -61.90 0.29
CA HIS A 180 -0.08 -62.73 1.49
C HIS A 180 1.17 -63.63 1.46
N LEU A 181 1.57 -64.16 2.61
CA LEU A 181 2.86 -64.84 2.77
C LEU A 181 3.05 -66.07 1.85
N ASP A 182 1.99 -66.84 1.57
CA ASP A 182 1.93 -67.96 0.60
C ASP A 182 2.09 -67.51 -0.88
N GLU A 183 2.32 -66.22 -1.14
CA GLU A 183 2.72 -65.67 -2.45
C GLU A 183 4.21 -65.26 -2.48
N PHE A 184 4.89 -65.33 -1.33
CA PHE A 184 6.23 -64.81 -1.07
C PHE A 184 7.15 -65.79 -0.32
N ASP A 185 6.70 -67.02 -0.02
CA ASP A 185 7.46 -68.04 0.68
C ASP A 185 8.04 -69.03 -0.34
N TRP A 186 9.33 -68.86 -0.67
CA TRP A 186 9.97 -69.65 -1.74
C TRP A 186 10.19 -71.10 -1.29
N ASP A 187 9.30 -72.00 -1.72
CA ASP A 187 9.44 -73.45 -1.55
C ASP A 187 9.82 -74.17 -2.86
N TRP A 188 10.51 -75.29 -2.70
CA TRP A 188 11.63 -75.83 -3.50
C TRP A 188 11.52 -75.97 -5.03
N ILE A 189 10.37 -75.75 -5.67
CA ILE A 189 10.17 -75.82 -7.14
C ILE A 189 9.62 -74.49 -7.71
N TRP A 190 8.94 -73.68 -6.90
CA TRP A 190 7.99 -72.70 -7.41
C TRP A 190 8.50 -71.26 -7.35
N HIS A 191 7.97 -70.42 -8.24
CA HIS A 191 8.39 -69.03 -8.37
C HIS A 191 7.37 -68.12 -7.68
N GLN A 192 7.59 -67.89 -6.38
CA GLN A 192 6.86 -66.97 -5.51
C GLN A 192 7.76 -65.78 -5.14
N ARG A 193 7.34 -64.53 -5.42
CA ARG A 193 8.20 -63.33 -5.36
C ARG A 193 7.44 -62.02 -5.14
N LEU A 194 7.86 -61.26 -4.12
CA LEU A 194 7.57 -59.83 -3.97
C LEU A 194 8.70 -59.02 -4.61
N LEU A 195 8.48 -58.49 -5.82
CA LEU A 195 9.51 -57.74 -6.54
C LEU A 195 9.41 -56.26 -6.23
N VAL A 196 10.46 -55.69 -5.64
CA VAL A 196 10.50 -54.26 -5.25
C VAL A 196 11.60 -53.50 -5.98
N LYS A 197 11.52 -52.17 -5.97
CA LYS A 197 12.61 -51.30 -6.42
C LYS A 197 13.74 -51.28 -5.37
N PRO A 198 14.97 -50.89 -5.73
CA PRO A 198 16.03 -50.68 -4.76
C PRO A 198 15.64 -49.57 -3.77
N GLY A 199 15.64 -49.86 -2.47
CA GLY A 199 15.15 -48.94 -1.44
C GLY A 199 15.00 -49.58 -0.06
N THR A 200 14.43 -48.82 0.88
CA THR A 200 14.05 -49.29 2.21
C THR A 200 12.54 -49.23 2.35
N TYR A 201 11.92 -50.35 2.68
CA TYR A 201 10.47 -50.48 2.85
C TYR A 201 10.16 -50.69 4.33
N GLN A 202 9.21 -49.94 4.89
CA GLN A 202 8.66 -50.26 6.21
C GLN A 202 7.62 -51.36 6.02
N VAL A 203 7.95 -52.59 6.39
CA VAL A 203 7.05 -53.73 6.22
C VAL A 203 6.17 -53.88 7.46
N THR A 204 4.90 -54.20 7.26
CA THR A 204 4.00 -54.71 8.30
C THR A 204 3.44 -56.05 7.86
N VAL A 205 3.53 -57.07 8.71
CA VAL A 205 2.91 -58.38 8.50
C VAL A 205 1.84 -58.58 9.57
N THR A 206 0.61 -58.88 9.18
CA THR A 206 -0.56 -58.90 10.07
C THR A 206 -1.50 -60.06 9.74
N ARG A 207 -2.21 -60.57 10.75
CA ARG A 207 -3.24 -61.62 10.60
C ARG A 207 -4.37 -61.40 11.59
N GLU A 208 -5.61 -61.54 11.13
CA GLU A 208 -6.83 -61.34 11.95
C GLU A 208 -6.83 -59.96 12.67
N GLY A 209 -6.27 -58.95 11.99
CA GLY A 209 -6.07 -57.58 12.49
C GLY A 209 -4.85 -57.36 13.40
N ASN A 210 -4.12 -58.41 13.77
CA ASN A 210 -3.00 -58.35 14.73
C ASN A 210 -1.64 -58.33 14.01
N PRO A 211 -0.79 -57.32 14.22
CA PRO A 211 0.58 -57.31 13.71
C PRO A 211 1.41 -58.47 14.28
N ILE A 212 1.88 -59.35 13.40
CA ILE A 212 2.83 -60.43 13.72
C ILE A 212 4.25 -59.85 13.81
N TRP A 213 4.59 -58.96 12.88
CA TRP A 213 5.89 -58.31 12.81
C TRP A 213 5.79 -56.98 12.03
N SER A 214 6.68 -56.03 12.35
CA SER A 214 6.91 -54.86 11.50
C SER A 214 8.35 -54.38 11.66
N GLY A 215 8.92 -53.84 10.58
CA GLY A 215 10.27 -53.29 10.57
C GLY A 215 10.78 -52.89 9.19
N PRO A 216 11.91 -52.16 9.13
CA PRO A 216 12.51 -51.73 7.87
C PRO A 216 13.24 -52.88 7.17
N VAL A 217 12.95 -53.08 5.89
CA VAL A 217 13.62 -54.03 5.01
C VAL A 217 14.31 -53.26 3.88
N THR A 218 15.64 -53.29 3.85
CA THR A 218 16.45 -52.64 2.81
C THR A 218 16.85 -53.64 1.73
N ALA A 219 16.49 -53.35 0.48
CA ALA A 219 16.72 -54.19 -0.68
C ALA A 219 17.49 -53.42 -1.77
N LYS A 220 18.43 -54.08 -2.46
CA LYS A 220 19.20 -53.51 -3.59
C LYS A 220 18.93 -54.27 -4.89
N ALA A 221 19.13 -53.61 -6.02
CA ALA A 221 19.00 -54.20 -7.35
C ALA A 221 19.78 -55.53 -7.44
N GLY A 222 19.12 -56.60 -7.89
CA GLY A 222 19.74 -57.91 -8.04
C GLY A 222 20.06 -58.63 -6.71
N GLN A 223 19.37 -58.30 -5.61
CA GLN A 223 19.44 -59.04 -4.36
C GLN A 223 18.11 -59.72 -4.02
N LYS A 224 18.18 -60.84 -3.29
CA LYS A 224 17.04 -61.43 -2.58
C LYS A 224 17.20 -61.20 -1.08
N VAL A 225 16.17 -60.68 -0.43
CA VAL A 225 16.16 -60.37 1.01
C VAL A 225 15.10 -61.24 1.69
N ILE A 226 15.54 -62.08 2.63
CA ILE A 226 14.71 -63.09 3.29
C ILE A 226 14.44 -62.63 4.72
N VAL A 227 13.16 -62.46 5.07
CA VAL A 227 12.70 -62.04 6.39
C VAL A 227 12.15 -63.25 7.15
N HIS A 228 12.85 -63.64 8.21
CA HIS A 228 12.54 -64.81 9.03
C HIS A 228 11.62 -64.45 10.19
N LEU A 229 10.31 -64.52 10.00
CA LEU A 229 9.33 -64.22 11.05
C LEU A 229 9.38 -65.25 12.18
N ASP A 230 9.69 -66.52 11.84
CA ASP A 230 10.03 -67.59 12.79
C ASP A 230 11.19 -67.21 13.74
N ARG A 231 12.05 -66.28 13.33
CA ARG A 231 13.23 -65.78 14.07
C ARG A 231 13.09 -64.30 14.44
N LYS A 232 11.87 -63.85 14.74
CA LYS A 232 11.55 -62.48 15.18
C LYS A 232 11.92 -61.40 14.15
N GLY A 233 11.88 -61.73 12.86
CA GLY A 233 12.22 -60.84 11.75
C GLY A 233 13.72 -60.72 11.47
N ALA A 234 14.51 -61.75 11.77
CA ALA A 234 15.92 -61.79 11.35
C ALA A 234 16.03 -61.75 9.81
N ILE A 235 16.93 -60.93 9.27
CA ILE A 235 17.06 -60.70 7.82
C ILE A 235 18.32 -61.38 7.28
N THR A 236 18.17 -62.14 6.18
CA THR A 236 19.28 -62.74 5.41
C THR A 236 19.25 -62.21 3.98
N THR A 237 20.38 -61.71 3.46
CA THR A 237 20.48 -61.24 2.07
C THR A 237 21.31 -62.20 1.21
N LYS A 238 20.89 -62.42 -0.04
CA LYS A 238 21.57 -63.25 -1.06
C LYS A 238 21.66 -62.50 -2.39
N ASP A 239 22.61 -62.87 -3.24
CA ASP A 239 22.66 -62.42 -4.64
C ASP A 239 21.52 -63.04 -5.46
N TRP A 240 20.87 -62.22 -6.29
CA TRP A 240 19.80 -62.62 -7.21
C TRP A 240 19.92 -61.86 -8.54
N LYS A 241 20.99 -62.17 -9.29
CA LYS A 241 21.39 -61.45 -10.53
C LYS A 241 20.29 -61.37 -11.60
N GLN A 242 19.30 -62.28 -11.58
CA GLN A 242 18.13 -62.23 -12.46
C GLN A 242 17.36 -60.90 -12.34
N GLY A 243 17.28 -60.32 -11.13
CA GLY A 243 16.56 -59.06 -10.90
C GLY A 243 17.13 -57.83 -11.62
N LEU A 244 18.39 -57.89 -12.05
CA LEU A 244 19.03 -56.81 -12.81
C LEU A 244 18.46 -56.70 -14.24
N ASN A 245 18.19 -57.84 -14.86
CA ASN A 245 17.87 -57.97 -16.30
C ASN A 245 16.44 -58.44 -16.56
N LEU A 246 15.60 -58.54 -15.52
CA LEU A 246 14.21 -58.97 -15.65
C LEU A 246 13.37 -57.86 -16.32
N GLY A 247 12.86 -58.14 -17.52
CA GLY A 247 11.99 -57.23 -18.27
C GLY A 247 10.64 -56.95 -17.59
N PRO A 248 9.82 -56.03 -18.12
CA PRO A 248 8.61 -55.56 -17.44
C PRO A 248 7.62 -56.66 -17.08
N GLN A 249 7.26 -56.73 -15.80
CA GLN A 249 6.39 -57.75 -15.20
C GLN A 249 4.98 -57.17 -14.96
N PRO A 250 3.89 -57.93 -15.19
CA PRO A 250 2.54 -57.51 -14.81
C PRO A 250 2.43 -57.35 -13.28
N ARG A 251 1.62 -56.39 -12.81
CA ARG A 251 1.46 -56.06 -11.38
C ARG A 251 1.00 -57.22 -10.51
N PHE A 252 0.33 -58.20 -11.11
CA PHE A 252 0.06 -59.50 -10.50
C PHE A 252 0.12 -60.57 -11.57
N HIS A 253 0.80 -61.68 -11.27
CA HIS A 253 0.69 -62.91 -12.04
C HIS A 253 0.77 -64.10 -11.11
N ALA A 254 -0.28 -64.91 -11.08
CA ALA A 254 -0.29 -66.20 -10.41
C ALA A 254 -0.54 -67.32 -11.43
N GLY A 255 0.17 -68.42 -11.28
CA GLY A 255 0.03 -69.62 -12.09
C GLY A 255 -0.33 -70.84 -11.25
N VAL A 256 0.03 -72.02 -11.75
CA VAL A 256 0.00 -73.24 -10.92
C VAL A 256 1.18 -73.17 -9.96
N ALA A 257 0.90 -72.83 -8.70
CA ALA A 257 1.83 -72.65 -7.58
C ALA A 257 2.87 -71.50 -7.68
N SER A 258 2.92 -70.75 -8.78
CA SER A 258 3.71 -69.50 -8.88
C SER A 258 2.92 -68.24 -8.53
N ALA A 259 3.61 -67.22 -8.03
CA ALA A 259 3.12 -65.87 -7.78
C ALA A 259 4.23 -64.84 -8.04
N THR A 260 3.93 -63.73 -8.69
CA THR A 260 4.89 -62.63 -8.90
C THR A 260 4.15 -61.30 -8.84
N ILE A 261 4.50 -60.50 -7.84
CA ILE A 261 3.89 -59.21 -7.55
C ILE A 261 5.00 -58.13 -7.58
N PRO A 262 5.16 -57.40 -8.70
CA PRO A 262 6.10 -56.28 -8.80
C PRO A 262 5.45 -54.96 -8.37
N ILE A 263 6.03 -54.32 -7.36
CA ILE A 263 5.51 -53.09 -6.78
C ILE A 263 5.95 -51.89 -7.62
N ALA A 264 4.96 -51.18 -8.16
CA ALA A 264 5.16 -49.91 -8.84
C ALA A 264 5.58 -48.82 -7.82
N PRO A 265 6.57 -47.97 -8.14
CA PRO A 265 6.86 -46.79 -7.33
C PRO A 265 5.69 -45.80 -7.41
N ALA A 266 5.37 -45.13 -6.30
CA ALA A 266 4.47 -43.99 -6.31
C ALA A 266 5.00 -42.91 -7.27
N THR A 267 4.10 -42.17 -7.93
CA THR A 267 4.48 -41.02 -8.76
C THR A 267 3.75 -39.76 -8.30
N ALA A 268 4.41 -38.62 -8.47
CA ALA A 268 3.87 -37.30 -8.16
C ALA A 268 4.20 -36.34 -9.31
N GLN A 269 3.19 -35.62 -9.79
CA GLN A 269 3.30 -34.57 -10.79
C GLN A 269 2.45 -33.39 -10.30
N LEU A 270 3.07 -32.22 -10.16
CA LEU A 270 2.42 -30.97 -9.75
C LEU A 270 2.92 -29.84 -10.65
N SER A 271 2.01 -29.00 -11.12
CA SER A 271 2.31 -27.78 -11.87
C SER A 271 1.37 -26.65 -11.47
N ALA A 272 1.70 -25.43 -11.88
CA ALA A 272 0.85 -24.25 -11.80
C ALA A 272 0.77 -23.64 -13.21
N GLN A 273 -0.40 -23.20 -13.66
CA GLN A 273 -0.57 -22.60 -15.00
C GLN A 273 0.32 -21.37 -15.18
N ASN A 274 0.30 -20.47 -14.20
CA ASN A 274 1.26 -19.37 -14.06
C ASN A 274 2.06 -19.52 -12.77
N LYS A 275 3.36 -19.20 -12.81
CA LYS A 275 4.27 -19.20 -11.66
C LYS A 275 4.66 -17.81 -11.17
N ASN A 276 4.35 -16.74 -11.93
CA ASN A 276 4.69 -15.36 -11.58
C ASN A 276 3.39 -14.53 -11.52
N LEU A 277 2.95 -14.18 -10.32
CA LEU A 277 1.72 -13.44 -10.08
C LEU A 277 2.00 -11.99 -9.66
N ALA A 278 1.25 -11.05 -10.24
CA ALA A 278 1.08 -9.74 -9.63
C ALA A 278 0.20 -9.85 -8.38
N CYS A 279 0.34 -8.93 -7.43
CA CYS A 279 -0.42 -8.97 -6.19
C CYS A 279 -1.95 -9.05 -6.44
N GLY A 280 -2.60 -10.03 -5.79
CA GLY A 280 -4.05 -10.25 -5.89
C GLY A 280 -4.51 -11.13 -7.07
N GLN A 281 -3.60 -11.60 -7.93
CA GLN A 281 -3.93 -12.59 -8.96
C GLN A 281 -4.04 -14.02 -8.38
N SER A 282 -4.58 -14.94 -9.19
CA SER A 282 -4.64 -16.38 -8.90
C SER A 282 -3.91 -17.21 -9.96
N THR A 283 -3.66 -18.48 -9.64
CA THR A 283 -3.16 -19.49 -10.58
C THR A 283 -3.79 -20.84 -10.26
N ASP A 284 -4.02 -21.67 -11.27
CA ASP A 284 -4.54 -23.02 -11.06
C ASP A 284 -3.39 -24.02 -10.89
N LEU A 285 -3.33 -24.64 -9.72
CA LEU A 285 -2.49 -25.83 -9.52
C LEU A 285 -3.16 -27.02 -10.19
N ASN A 286 -2.35 -27.83 -10.86
CA ASN A 286 -2.79 -29.04 -11.57
C ASN A 286 -1.90 -30.20 -11.11
N TRP A 287 -2.48 -31.33 -10.71
CA TRP A 287 -1.71 -32.47 -10.22
C TRP A 287 -2.22 -33.82 -10.71
N LYS A 288 -1.29 -34.78 -10.72
CA LYS A 288 -1.55 -36.20 -10.97
C LYS A 288 -0.57 -37.07 -10.19
N THR A 289 -1.06 -38.19 -9.70
CA THR A 289 -0.30 -39.22 -9.00
C THR A 289 -0.67 -40.60 -9.54
N THR A 290 0.20 -41.58 -9.30
CA THR A 290 -0.13 -43.01 -9.42
C THR A 290 0.44 -43.75 -8.23
N ASP A 291 -0.11 -44.93 -7.94
CA ASP A 291 0.47 -45.90 -7.00
C ASP A 291 0.65 -45.36 -5.57
N ALA A 292 -0.26 -44.45 -5.18
CA ALA A 292 -0.34 -43.80 -3.88
C ALA A 292 -1.70 -44.06 -3.21
N ALA A 293 -1.63 -44.43 -1.93
CA ALA A 293 -2.73 -44.62 -1.00
C ALA A 293 -3.08 -43.34 -0.22
N SER A 294 -2.12 -42.45 -0.01
CA SER A 294 -2.32 -41.14 0.62
C SER A 294 -1.66 -40.06 -0.21
N ILE A 295 -2.41 -39.01 -0.54
CA ILE A 295 -1.97 -37.87 -1.35
C ILE A 295 -2.37 -36.58 -0.65
N SER A 296 -1.41 -35.67 -0.44
CA SER A 296 -1.67 -34.35 0.13
C SER A 296 -0.80 -33.27 -0.52
N ILE A 297 -1.27 -32.02 -0.49
CA ILE A 297 -0.52 -30.85 -0.94
C ILE A 297 -0.38 -29.85 0.21
N THR A 298 0.83 -29.32 0.42
CA THR A 298 1.10 -28.29 1.45
C THR A 298 0.12 -27.12 1.33
N ASN A 299 -0.38 -26.63 2.47
CA ASN A 299 -1.40 -25.56 2.57
C ASN A 299 -2.80 -25.89 2.01
N LEU A 300 -2.98 -27.05 1.35
CA LEU A 300 -4.26 -27.44 0.73
C LEU A 300 -4.94 -28.65 1.38
N GLY A 301 -4.17 -29.50 2.07
CA GLY A 301 -4.64 -30.70 2.76
C GLY A 301 -4.55 -31.97 1.90
N ASP A 302 -5.29 -33.00 2.29
CA ASP A 302 -5.44 -34.23 1.51
C ASP A 302 -6.20 -33.94 0.20
N VAL A 303 -5.80 -34.59 -0.90
CA VAL A 303 -6.36 -34.38 -2.23
C VAL A 303 -6.61 -35.70 -2.96
N GLN A 304 -7.43 -35.66 -4.01
CA GLN A 304 -7.65 -36.81 -4.89
C GLN A 304 -6.41 -37.09 -5.75
N ALA A 305 -6.27 -38.33 -6.24
CA ALA A 305 -5.09 -38.78 -6.99
C ALA A 305 -4.79 -37.97 -8.27
N GLN A 306 -5.79 -37.30 -8.84
CA GLN A 306 -5.64 -36.27 -9.87
C GLN A 306 -6.63 -35.12 -9.60
N GLY A 307 -6.31 -33.91 -10.04
CA GLY A 307 -7.22 -32.78 -9.95
C GLY A 307 -6.57 -31.43 -10.24
N ASP A 308 -7.40 -30.39 -10.14
CA ASP A 308 -7.05 -28.98 -10.28
C ASP A 308 -7.59 -28.17 -9.09
N ARG A 309 -6.95 -27.03 -8.78
CA ARG A 309 -7.41 -26.10 -7.74
C ARG A 309 -6.79 -24.71 -7.94
N SER A 310 -7.64 -23.70 -8.07
CA SER A 310 -7.21 -22.30 -8.07
C SER A 310 -6.69 -21.87 -6.69
N VAL A 311 -5.59 -21.11 -6.67
CA VAL A 311 -4.97 -20.54 -5.46
C VAL A 311 -4.60 -19.07 -5.69
N SER A 312 -4.77 -18.24 -4.66
CA SER A 312 -4.45 -16.81 -4.67
C SER A 312 -3.46 -16.44 -3.54
N PRO A 313 -2.19 -16.87 -3.63
CA PRO A 313 -1.20 -16.57 -2.60
C PRO A 313 -0.87 -15.07 -2.56
N THR A 314 -0.74 -14.50 -1.36
CA THR A 314 -0.35 -13.08 -1.16
C THR A 314 1.16 -12.88 -0.97
N LYS A 315 1.94 -13.97 -1.01
CA LYS A 315 3.40 -14.02 -0.89
C LYS A 315 3.91 -15.20 -1.71
N THR A 316 5.16 -15.18 -2.16
CA THR A 316 5.81 -16.36 -2.79
C THR A 316 5.57 -17.60 -1.94
N THR A 317 4.96 -18.62 -2.54
CA THR A 317 4.47 -19.82 -1.86
C THR A 317 4.88 -21.07 -2.63
N THR A 318 5.54 -22.01 -1.95
CA THR A 318 5.83 -23.34 -2.49
C THR A 318 4.76 -24.33 -2.03
N TYR A 319 4.24 -25.10 -2.97
CA TYR A 319 3.31 -26.21 -2.73
C TYR A 319 4.07 -27.52 -3.00
N GLU A 320 4.25 -28.38 -2.00
CA GLU A 320 4.75 -29.76 -2.18
C GLU A 320 3.55 -30.71 -2.26
N LEU A 321 3.42 -31.45 -3.37
CA LEU A 321 2.60 -32.65 -3.48
C LEU A 321 3.39 -33.82 -2.92
N THR A 322 2.91 -34.42 -1.82
CA THR A 322 3.38 -35.71 -1.30
C THR A 322 2.42 -36.81 -1.74
N ALA A 323 2.97 -37.88 -2.31
CA ALA A 323 2.25 -39.11 -2.64
C ALA A 323 2.93 -40.30 -1.93
N LEU A 324 2.15 -41.08 -1.16
CA LEU A 324 2.61 -42.21 -0.35
C LEU A 324 1.88 -43.49 -0.77
N GLY A 325 2.59 -44.58 -1.02
CA GLY A 325 1.98 -45.88 -1.31
C GLY A 325 2.95 -47.05 -1.12
N PRO A 326 2.54 -48.29 -1.49
CA PRO A 326 3.37 -49.49 -1.38
C PRO A 326 4.78 -49.33 -1.94
N GLY A 327 4.92 -48.62 -3.06
CA GLY A 327 6.21 -48.38 -3.72
C GLY A 327 7.15 -47.40 -3.03
N GLY A 328 6.67 -46.59 -2.07
CA GLY A 328 7.44 -45.57 -1.35
C GLY A 328 6.75 -44.20 -1.29
N LYS A 329 7.53 -43.16 -0.94
CA LYS A 329 7.14 -41.74 -1.05
C LYS A 329 7.65 -41.17 -2.39
N ALA A 330 6.78 -40.44 -3.09
CA ALA A 330 7.14 -39.53 -4.17
C ALA A 330 6.74 -38.09 -3.81
N THR A 331 7.47 -37.12 -4.36
CA THR A 331 7.22 -35.68 -4.17
C THR A 331 7.42 -34.91 -5.45
N GLN A 332 6.59 -33.89 -5.66
CA GLN A 332 6.85 -32.83 -6.63
C GLN A 332 6.43 -31.49 -6.03
N ASP A 333 7.31 -30.50 -6.09
CA ASP A 333 7.05 -29.14 -5.66
C ASP A 333 6.73 -28.21 -6.85
N VAL A 334 6.01 -27.13 -6.56
CA VAL A 334 5.94 -25.94 -7.42
C VAL A 334 5.93 -24.68 -6.56
N THR A 335 6.84 -23.76 -6.85
CA THR A 335 6.80 -22.39 -6.31
C THR A 335 5.96 -21.50 -7.22
N VAL A 336 5.07 -20.73 -6.61
CA VAL A 336 4.36 -19.61 -7.21
C VAL A 336 4.93 -18.35 -6.59
N ASP A 337 5.68 -17.59 -7.39
CA ASP A 337 6.27 -16.31 -7.03
C ASP A 337 5.21 -15.20 -7.13
N VAL A 338 5.18 -14.32 -6.12
CA VAL A 338 4.23 -13.22 -6.05
C VAL A 338 5.01 -11.91 -5.97
N ASN A 339 4.88 -11.05 -6.97
CA ASN A 339 5.40 -9.69 -6.85
C ASN A 339 4.53 -8.91 -5.86
N SER A 340 4.98 -8.88 -4.61
CA SER A 340 4.35 -8.09 -3.56
C SER A 340 4.73 -6.62 -3.61
N GLN A 341 5.70 -6.18 -4.43
CA GLN A 341 6.19 -4.81 -4.43
C GLN A 341 5.55 -3.99 -5.57
N PRO A 342 4.83 -2.89 -5.27
CA PRO A 342 4.34 -1.99 -6.30
C PRO A 342 5.48 -1.23 -6.98
N HIS A 343 5.32 -0.93 -8.27
CA HIS A 343 6.19 -0.01 -9.01
C HIS A 343 5.50 1.34 -9.13
N ALA A 344 6.27 2.43 -9.07
CA ALA A 344 5.73 3.78 -9.09
C ALA A 344 6.73 4.76 -9.72
N THR A 345 6.21 5.78 -10.40
CA THR A 345 6.99 6.89 -10.98
C THR A 345 6.25 8.21 -10.76
N ILE A 346 6.99 9.25 -10.42
CA ILE A 346 6.50 10.63 -10.34
C ILE A 346 7.54 11.54 -10.98
N SER A 347 7.11 12.49 -11.80
CA SER A 347 8.00 13.44 -12.47
C SER A 347 7.34 14.81 -12.67
N LEU A 348 8.19 15.81 -12.74
CA LEU A 348 7.89 17.18 -13.15
C LEU A 348 8.36 17.35 -14.60
N SER A 349 7.79 18.29 -15.35
CA SER A 349 8.17 18.50 -16.75
C SER A 349 9.37 19.43 -16.88
N GLN A 350 9.68 20.22 -15.84
CA GLN A 350 10.89 21.03 -15.71
C GLN A 350 11.40 21.03 -14.26
N PRO A 351 12.73 21.08 -14.03
CA PRO A 351 13.31 20.99 -12.67
C PRO A 351 13.20 22.29 -11.87
N GLU A 352 13.05 23.42 -12.56
CA GLU A 352 13.00 24.77 -12.00
C GLU A 352 11.96 25.61 -12.75
N VAL A 353 11.31 26.52 -12.03
CA VAL A 353 10.38 27.52 -12.55
C VAL A 353 10.61 28.87 -11.87
N HIS A 354 10.48 29.95 -12.63
CA HIS A 354 10.65 31.30 -12.10
C HIS A 354 9.34 31.90 -11.58
N TYR A 355 9.46 32.76 -10.57
CA TYR A 355 8.38 33.51 -9.95
C TYR A 355 8.79 34.97 -9.74
N HIS A 356 8.02 35.90 -10.31
CA HIS A 356 8.23 37.33 -10.16
C HIS A 356 6.94 38.04 -9.78
N ARG A 357 6.97 38.74 -8.63
CA ARG A 357 5.84 39.55 -8.15
C ARG A 357 6.31 40.95 -7.77
N VAL A 358 5.59 41.96 -8.22
CA VAL A 358 5.81 43.37 -7.86
C VAL A 358 4.60 43.83 -7.05
N GLY A 359 4.78 44.11 -5.75
CA GLY A 359 3.65 44.37 -4.83
C GLY A 359 2.63 43.23 -4.81
N ASP A 360 1.38 43.51 -5.17
CA ASP A 360 0.25 42.59 -5.36
C ASP A 360 0.19 41.94 -6.76
N LYS A 361 0.99 42.39 -7.73
CA LYS A 361 0.93 41.95 -9.15
C LYS A 361 1.95 40.86 -9.42
N VAL A 362 1.49 39.67 -9.78
CA VAL A 362 2.33 38.60 -10.31
C VAL A 362 2.59 38.91 -11.79
N GLU A 363 3.85 39.16 -12.15
CA GLU A 363 4.29 39.38 -13.54
C GLU A 363 4.70 38.02 -14.17
N GLU A 364 5.34 37.14 -13.39
CA GLU A 364 5.64 35.76 -13.78
C GLU A 364 5.20 34.80 -12.66
N GLY A 365 4.29 33.87 -12.98
CA GLY A 365 3.61 33.06 -11.96
C GLY A 365 4.23 31.71 -11.62
N GLY A 366 5.04 31.14 -12.52
CA GLY A 366 5.56 29.77 -12.40
C GLY A 366 4.48 28.68 -12.51
N SER A 367 4.60 27.81 -13.50
CA SER A 367 3.73 26.63 -13.64
C SER A 367 4.48 25.45 -14.25
N ASP A 368 4.18 24.25 -13.77
CA ASP A 368 4.65 23.00 -14.36
C ASP A 368 3.50 21.96 -14.43
N THR A 369 3.72 20.84 -15.08
CA THR A 369 2.83 19.67 -15.05
C THR A 369 3.49 18.52 -14.30
N LEU A 370 2.84 18.11 -13.20
CA LEU A 370 3.20 16.91 -12.45
C LEU A 370 2.57 15.70 -13.12
N ASN A 371 3.37 14.67 -13.38
CA ASN A 371 2.94 13.41 -13.99
C ASN A 371 3.27 12.25 -13.04
N TRP A 372 2.39 11.26 -12.94
CA TRP A 372 2.63 10.07 -12.11
C TRP A 372 1.97 8.81 -12.67
N SER A 373 2.53 7.65 -12.33
CA SER A 373 1.93 6.34 -12.58
C SER A 373 2.37 5.30 -11.55
N ALA A 374 1.56 4.28 -11.33
CA ALA A 374 1.92 3.10 -10.57
C ALA A 374 1.38 1.81 -11.20
N SER A 375 2.08 0.70 -10.98
CA SER A 375 1.64 -0.66 -11.30
C SER A 375 1.78 -1.57 -10.08
N ASP A 376 1.07 -2.70 -10.10
CA ASP A 376 1.10 -3.70 -9.02
C ASP A 376 0.69 -3.12 -7.65
N ALA A 377 -0.07 -2.02 -7.69
CA ALA A 377 -0.69 -1.30 -6.58
C ALA A 377 -2.22 -1.48 -6.60
N ASN A 378 -2.84 -1.41 -5.42
CA ASN A 378 -4.29 -1.33 -5.25
C ASN A 378 -4.75 0.06 -4.76
N SER A 379 -3.85 0.89 -4.25
CA SER A 379 -4.11 2.28 -3.89
C SER A 379 -2.89 3.17 -4.15
N VAL A 380 -3.16 4.45 -4.42
CA VAL A 380 -2.18 5.51 -4.67
C VAL A 380 -2.59 6.74 -3.86
N GLU A 381 -1.60 7.52 -3.43
CA GLU A 381 -1.76 8.85 -2.84
C GLU A 381 -0.64 9.76 -3.35
N VAL A 382 -1.02 10.95 -3.84
CA VAL A 382 -0.08 11.97 -4.32
C VAL A 382 -0.25 13.25 -3.51
N GLU A 383 0.70 13.53 -2.62
CA GLU A 383 0.76 14.75 -1.82
C GLU A 383 1.52 15.87 -2.57
N PRO A 384 1.19 17.17 -2.34
CA PRO A 384 0.07 17.68 -1.54
C PRO A 384 -1.24 17.85 -2.34
N ILE A 385 -1.32 17.30 -3.56
CA ILE A 385 -2.49 17.47 -4.45
C ILE A 385 -3.70 16.58 -4.09
N ASN A 386 -3.52 15.64 -3.16
CA ASN A 386 -4.54 14.70 -2.66
C ASN A 386 -5.19 13.87 -3.79
N SER A 387 -4.36 13.41 -4.74
CA SER A 387 -4.81 12.58 -5.86
C SER A 387 -4.64 11.10 -5.53
N HIS A 388 -5.67 10.30 -5.83
CA HIS A 388 -5.68 8.83 -5.65
C HIS A 388 -5.75 8.07 -6.98
N LEU A 389 -5.54 8.75 -8.11
CA LEU A 389 -5.56 8.13 -9.43
C LEU A 389 -4.28 7.31 -9.65
N MET A 390 -4.43 6.05 -10.10
CA MET A 390 -3.30 5.14 -10.35
C MET A 390 -2.29 5.68 -11.37
N THR A 391 -2.76 6.48 -12.33
CA THR A 391 -1.97 7.25 -13.29
C THR A 391 -2.64 8.60 -13.49
N GLY A 392 -1.87 9.67 -13.64
CA GLY A 392 -2.42 10.99 -13.92
C GLY A 392 -1.38 12.03 -14.31
N SER A 393 -1.91 13.19 -14.70
CA SER A 393 -1.16 14.37 -15.13
C SER A 393 -1.96 15.59 -14.69
N GLN A 394 -1.33 16.53 -13.98
CA GLN A 394 -2.00 17.70 -13.43
C GLN A 394 -1.09 18.94 -13.45
N PRO A 395 -1.58 20.10 -13.95
CA PRO A 395 -0.85 21.35 -13.83
C PRO A 395 -0.77 21.79 -12.36
N VAL A 396 0.42 22.24 -11.96
CA VAL A 396 0.71 22.74 -10.61
C VAL A 396 1.12 24.22 -10.69
N GLU A 397 0.36 25.07 -10.00
CA GLU A 397 0.65 26.49 -9.84
C GLU A 397 1.65 26.72 -8.69
N VAL A 398 2.66 27.56 -8.92
CA VAL A 398 3.64 27.92 -7.90
C VAL A 398 3.04 28.93 -6.92
N LYS A 399 3.10 28.62 -5.62
CA LYS A 399 2.65 29.49 -4.53
C LYS A 399 3.73 29.51 -3.44
N PRO A 400 4.71 30.44 -3.51
CA PRO A 400 5.82 30.49 -2.56
C PRO A 400 5.34 30.78 -1.14
N LYS A 401 6.09 30.31 -0.14
CA LYS A 401 5.91 30.63 1.29
C LYS A 401 6.49 32.00 1.62
N GLN A 402 7.49 32.45 0.87
CA GLN A 402 7.97 33.83 0.86
C GLN A 402 6.83 34.74 0.39
N THR A 403 6.32 35.59 1.30
CA THR A 403 5.27 36.57 0.99
C THR A 403 5.75 38.02 1.03
N THR A 404 6.88 38.28 1.68
CA THR A 404 7.53 39.60 1.82
C THR A 404 8.50 39.90 0.69
N VAL A 405 8.81 41.18 0.49
CA VAL A 405 9.85 41.65 -0.46
C VAL A 405 11.20 40.99 -0.17
N GLY A 406 11.84 40.46 -1.22
CA GLY A 406 13.10 39.71 -1.15
C GLY A 406 13.21 38.64 -2.25
N PRO A 407 14.34 37.92 -2.32
CA PRO A 407 14.50 36.81 -3.25
C PRO A 407 13.58 35.64 -2.87
N VAL A 408 13.07 34.94 -3.89
CA VAL A 408 12.40 33.65 -3.75
C VAL A 408 13.42 32.56 -4.08
N ASN A 409 13.57 31.58 -3.19
CA ASN A 409 14.36 30.38 -3.40
C ASN A 409 13.74 29.28 -2.52
N GLU A 410 12.92 28.43 -3.12
CA GLU A 410 12.14 27.41 -2.43
C GLU A 410 12.13 26.09 -3.19
N ASN A 411 11.82 25.00 -2.48
CA ASN A 411 11.61 23.68 -3.04
C ASN A 411 10.20 23.19 -2.68
N ILE A 412 9.43 22.79 -3.68
CA ILE A 412 8.11 22.16 -3.51
C ILE A 412 8.27 20.68 -3.86
N THR A 413 8.22 19.80 -2.85
CA THR A 413 8.30 18.35 -3.05
C THR A 413 6.90 17.75 -3.13
N TYR A 414 6.68 16.97 -4.18
CA TYR A 414 5.53 16.12 -4.39
C TYR A 414 5.90 14.69 -4.03
N THR A 415 5.01 13.98 -3.34
CA THR A 415 5.25 12.61 -2.85
C THR A 415 4.19 11.69 -3.43
N LEU A 416 4.60 10.68 -4.19
CA LEU A 416 3.76 9.57 -4.62
C LEU A 416 4.01 8.38 -3.70
N THR A 417 2.98 7.90 -3.02
CA THR A 417 2.99 6.61 -2.30
C THR A 417 1.99 5.66 -2.96
N ALA A 418 2.42 4.44 -3.25
CA ALA A 418 1.59 3.39 -3.83
C ALA A 418 1.69 2.10 -2.99
N SER A 419 0.57 1.42 -2.78
CA SER A 419 0.51 0.22 -1.93
C SER A 419 -0.46 -0.85 -2.44
N ASN A 420 -0.26 -2.11 -2.05
CA ASN A 420 -1.10 -3.24 -2.47
C ASN A 420 -1.57 -4.15 -1.32
N ALA A 421 -2.53 -5.02 -1.64
CA ALA A 421 -3.16 -5.96 -0.71
C ALA A 421 -2.20 -7.04 -0.16
N CYS A 422 -1.00 -7.17 -0.73
CA CYS A 422 0.06 -8.07 -0.27
C CYS A 422 0.93 -7.41 0.82
N GLY A 423 0.69 -6.13 1.13
CA GLY A 423 1.39 -5.35 2.15
C GLY A 423 2.67 -4.68 1.66
N GLY A 424 2.95 -4.68 0.35
CA GLY A 424 4.05 -3.91 -0.20
C GLY A 424 3.68 -2.46 -0.41
N THR A 425 4.66 -1.58 -0.18
CA THR A 425 4.55 -0.13 -0.29
C THR A 425 5.77 0.42 -1.02
N THR A 426 5.57 1.35 -1.93
CA THR A 426 6.65 2.13 -2.55
C THR A 426 6.34 3.62 -2.43
N THR A 427 7.38 4.43 -2.25
CA THR A 427 7.27 5.89 -2.22
C THR A 427 8.33 6.48 -3.14
N GLN A 428 7.95 7.47 -3.94
CA GLN A 428 8.81 8.24 -4.84
C GLN A 428 8.51 9.73 -4.66
N THR A 429 9.48 10.59 -4.98
CA THR A 429 9.31 12.05 -4.87
C THR A 429 9.81 12.78 -6.12
N ALA A 430 9.16 13.90 -6.43
CA ALA A 430 9.62 14.87 -7.41
C ALA A 430 9.68 16.24 -6.73
N THR A 431 10.76 17.00 -6.93
CA THR A 431 10.95 18.32 -6.30
C THR A 431 11.07 19.39 -7.38
N LEU A 432 10.17 20.38 -7.31
CA LEU A 432 10.17 21.57 -8.15
C LEU A 432 10.99 22.65 -7.45
N HIS A 433 12.05 23.14 -8.11
CA HIS A 433 12.75 24.33 -7.64
C HIS A 433 12.00 25.60 -8.05
N VAL A 434 11.90 26.57 -7.15
CA VAL A 434 11.22 27.85 -7.38
C VAL A 434 12.18 28.97 -7.06
N SER A 435 12.50 29.80 -8.05
CA SER A 435 13.47 30.91 -7.92
C SER A 435 12.90 32.23 -8.45
N GLY A 436 13.42 33.36 -7.99
CA GLY A 436 13.04 34.69 -8.49
C GLY A 436 13.01 35.76 -7.39
N SER A 437 12.04 36.68 -7.43
CA SER A 437 11.89 37.72 -6.40
C SER A 437 10.45 38.21 -6.18
N ILE A 438 10.25 38.79 -5.01
CA ILE A 438 9.15 39.70 -4.70
C ILE A 438 9.75 41.09 -4.54
N ASP A 439 9.37 42.01 -5.40
CA ASP A 439 9.86 43.38 -5.44
C ASP A 439 8.80 44.36 -4.88
N PRO A 440 9.19 45.51 -4.33
CA PRO A 440 8.24 46.52 -3.88
C PRO A 440 7.51 47.17 -5.07
N PRO A 441 6.31 47.74 -4.88
CA PRO A 441 5.63 48.49 -5.93
C PRO A 441 6.46 49.71 -6.40
N PRO A 442 6.31 50.16 -7.65
CA PRO A 442 7.03 51.31 -8.17
C PRO A 442 6.67 52.58 -7.36
N PRO A 443 7.65 53.42 -6.97
CA PRO A 443 7.39 54.58 -6.13
C PRO A 443 6.58 55.66 -6.88
N ILE A 444 5.51 56.14 -6.25
CA ILE A 444 4.67 57.22 -6.79
C ILE A 444 5.02 58.59 -6.15
N THR A 445 5.16 59.60 -7.01
CA THR A 445 5.34 61.00 -6.59
C THR A 445 3.98 61.67 -6.40
N ILE A 446 3.74 62.20 -5.21
CA ILE A 446 2.55 62.98 -4.84
C ILE A 446 2.96 64.38 -4.37
N ALA A 447 2.22 65.41 -4.78
CA ALA A 447 2.51 66.81 -4.48
C ALA A 447 1.24 67.54 -4.00
N SER A 448 1.40 68.50 -3.07
CA SER A 448 0.30 69.28 -2.52
C SER A 448 -0.21 70.29 -3.55
N VAL A 449 -1.53 70.44 -3.68
CA VAL A 449 -2.17 71.33 -4.65
C VAL A 449 -2.54 72.68 -4.02
N PHE A 450 -2.09 73.80 -4.56
CA PHE A 450 -2.32 75.13 -3.96
C PHE A 450 -3.52 75.87 -4.58
N TYR A 451 -4.03 76.87 -3.85
CA TYR A 451 -5.24 77.62 -4.22
C TYR A 451 -5.09 79.15 -4.06
N PRO A 452 -5.68 79.96 -4.97
CA PRO A 452 -5.77 81.41 -4.82
C PRO A 452 -6.58 81.81 -3.58
N THR A 453 -6.26 82.99 -3.01
CA THR A 453 -6.70 83.45 -1.67
C THR A 453 -8.09 82.98 -1.21
N ASN A 454 -9.14 83.19 -2.01
CA ASN A 454 -10.54 82.98 -1.60
C ASN A 454 -11.31 81.98 -2.49
N TYR A 455 -10.61 81.07 -3.16
CA TYR A 455 -11.20 80.12 -4.11
C TYR A 455 -11.06 78.66 -3.61
N PRO A 456 -12.03 77.77 -3.90
CA PRO A 456 -13.26 78.01 -4.66
C PRO A 456 -14.37 78.77 -3.92
N ARG A 457 -15.15 79.55 -4.68
CA ARG A 457 -16.23 80.41 -4.17
C ARG A 457 -17.59 79.69 -4.19
N PRO A 458 -18.56 80.01 -3.32
CA PRO A 458 -19.87 79.35 -3.32
C PRO A 458 -20.64 79.45 -4.64
N ARG A 459 -20.50 80.57 -5.37
CA ARG A 459 -21.12 80.82 -6.68
C ARG A 459 -20.27 80.36 -7.87
N HIS A 460 -19.01 79.96 -7.62
CA HIS A 460 -18.06 79.52 -8.64
C HIS A 460 -17.23 78.34 -8.05
N PRO A 461 -17.86 77.18 -7.78
CA PRO A 461 -17.19 76.05 -7.13
C PRO A 461 -16.12 75.41 -8.03
N LYS A 462 -16.29 75.48 -9.36
CA LYS A 462 -15.34 74.96 -10.36
C LYS A 462 -14.21 75.93 -10.72
N VAL A 463 -13.98 77.00 -9.94
CA VAL A 463 -12.91 77.98 -10.18
C VAL A 463 -12.01 78.05 -8.96
N GLY A 464 -10.73 77.68 -9.12
CA GLY A 464 -9.75 77.72 -8.03
C GLY A 464 -8.49 76.93 -8.33
N LEU A 465 -8.62 75.77 -8.98
CA LEU A 465 -7.52 75.13 -9.70
C LEU A 465 -7.07 76.04 -10.87
N VAL A 466 -5.80 75.93 -11.23
CA VAL A 466 -5.14 76.68 -12.30
C VAL A 466 -4.23 75.74 -13.09
N ALA A 467 -3.77 76.16 -14.28
CA ALA A 467 -3.10 75.30 -15.26
C ALA A 467 -1.93 74.45 -14.72
N SER A 468 -1.15 74.97 -13.77
CA SER A 468 -0.07 74.20 -13.11
C SER A 468 -0.60 73.10 -12.18
N GLU A 469 -1.55 73.43 -11.33
CA GLU A 469 -2.20 72.51 -10.38
C GLU A 469 -3.00 71.41 -11.11
N GLU A 470 -3.68 71.79 -12.20
CA GLU A 470 -4.42 70.88 -13.09
C GLU A 470 -3.49 69.84 -13.74
N ARG A 471 -2.31 70.26 -14.21
CA ARG A 471 -1.28 69.33 -14.72
C ARG A 471 -0.83 68.36 -13.61
N THR A 472 -0.49 68.87 -12.43
CA THR A 472 -0.05 68.03 -11.29
C THR A 472 -1.08 66.96 -10.94
N LEU A 473 -2.37 67.27 -11.01
CA LEU A 473 -3.45 66.30 -10.78
C LEU A 473 -3.66 65.32 -11.94
N SER A 474 -3.49 65.75 -13.19
CA SER A 474 -3.54 64.85 -14.36
C SER A 474 -2.40 63.84 -14.36
N ASP A 475 -1.18 64.30 -14.04
CA ASP A 475 -0.01 63.43 -13.89
C ASP A 475 -0.19 62.46 -12.71
N LEU A 476 -0.78 62.92 -11.60
CA LEU A 476 -1.14 62.06 -10.47
C LEU A 476 -2.19 60.99 -10.85
N ALA A 477 -3.29 61.37 -11.51
CA ALA A 477 -4.36 60.45 -11.87
C ALA A 477 -3.82 59.25 -12.67
N LYS A 478 -3.07 59.53 -13.74
CA LYS A 478 -2.44 58.51 -14.58
C LYS A 478 -1.44 57.64 -13.83
N ASN A 479 -0.59 58.23 -12.99
CA ASN A 479 0.43 57.48 -12.26
C ASN A 479 -0.20 56.61 -11.15
N PHE A 480 -1.27 57.08 -10.51
CA PHE A 480 -1.98 56.35 -9.46
C PHE A 480 -2.83 55.20 -10.02
N GLU A 481 -3.48 55.37 -11.18
CA GLU A 481 -4.14 54.27 -11.89
C GLU A 481 -3.16 53.10 -12.13
N ASN A 482 -1.97 53.38 -12.67
CA ASN A 482 -0.92 52.38 -12.83
C ASN A 482 -0.46 51.78 -11.49
N TYR A 483 -0.30 52.59 -10.45
CA TYR A 483 0.09 52.14 -9.11
C TYR A 483 -0.91 51.14 -8.50
N THR A 484 -2.22 51.33 -8.70
CA THR A 484 -3.26 50.42 -8.19
C THR A 484 -3.25 49.01 -8.80
N GLN A 485 -2.54 48.79 -9.92
CA GLN A 485 -2.26 47.44 -10.43
C GLN A 485 -1.31 46.67 -9.51
N TYR A 486 -0.36 47.39 -8.90
CA TYR A 486 0.69 46.88 -8.02
C TYR A 486 0.32 46.94 -6.54
N GLU A 487 -0.61 47.80 -6.13
CA GLU A 487 -1.12 47.89 -4.75
C GLU A 487 -2.66 48.01 -4.80
N LYS A 488 -3.36 46.87 -4.73
CA LYS A 488 -4.81 46.78 -4.99
C LYS A 488 -5.67 47.44 -3.91
N ASN A 489 -5.07 47.71 -2.76
CA ASN A 489 -5.69 48.38 -1.61
C ASN A 489 -5.38 49.89 -1.55
N ALA A 490 -4.60 50.43 -2.50
CA ALA A 490 -4.14 51.81 -2.46
C ALA A 490 -5.28 52.83 -2.63
N LYS A 491 -5.21 53.94 -1.88
CA LYS A 491 -6.20 55.03 -1.90
C LYS A 491 -5.55 56.40 -1.71
N LEU A 492 -6.24 57.45 -2.13
CA LEU A 492 -5.84 58.84 -1.92
C LEU A 492 -6.76 59.53 -0.92
N THR A 493 -6.20 60.10 0.14
CA THR A 493 -6.91 60.97 1.10
C THR A 493 -6.53 62.42 0.85
N LEU A 494 -7.49 63.23 0.43
CA LEU A 494 -7.33 64.63 0.05
C LEU A 494 -7.64 65.55 1.23
N VAL A 495 -6.60 66.11 1.85
CA VAL A 495 -6.69 66.87 3.10
C VAL A 495 -6.66 68.37 2.80
N GLY A 496 -7.81 69.03 2.84
CA GLY A 496 -7.94 70.45 2.55
C GLY A 496 -7.48 71.35 3.70
N HIS A 497 -6.67 72.37 3.39
CA HIS A 497 -6.23 73.44 4.29
C HIS A 497 -6.66 74.84 3.80
N ALA A 498 -6.75 75.77 4.74
CA ALA A 498 -6.99 77.19 4.53
C ALA A 498 -6.13 78.04 5.47
N ASP A 499 -5.76 79.25 5.05
CA ASP A 499 -4.87 80.10 5.84
C ASP A 499 -5.60 80.78 7.02
N VAL A 500 -4.85 81.34 7.98
CA VAL A 500 -5.40 81.82 9.26
C VAL A 500 -6.54 82.85 9.19
N ARG A 501 -6.79 83.47 8.02
CA ARG A 501 -7.76 84.56 7.80
C ARG A 501 -9.21 84.06 7.82
N GLY A 502 -10.11 84.81 8.47
CA GLY A 502 -11.53 84.44 8.57
C GLY A 502 -11.85 83.50 9.75
N SER A 503 -13.12 83.12 9.90
CA SER A 503 -13.60 82.31 11.03
C SER A 503 -13.25 80.82 10.90
N LYS A 504 -13.35 80.05 12.00
CA LYS A 504 -13.13 78.59 11.97
C LYS A 504 -14.08 77.87 11.02
N ARG A 505 -15.40 78.16 11.12
CA ARG A 505 -16.43 77.63 10.21
C ARG A 505 -16.17 78.00 8.75
N TYR A 506 -15.77 79.25 8.46
CA TYR A 506 -15.43 79.68 7.10
C TYR A 506 -14.27 78.86 6.52
N ASN A 507 -13.21 78.68 7.32
CA ASN A 507 -12.02 77.96 6.88
C ASN A 507 -12.27 76.47 6.66
N LYS A 508 -13.04 75.80 7.54
CA LYS A 508 -13.49 74.42 7.33
C LYS A 508 -14.20 74.28 5.96
N THR A 509 -15.17 75.14 5.66
CA THR A 509 -15.95 75.05 4.41
C THR A 509 -15.17 75.44 3.15
N ILE A 510 -14.18 76.33 3.21
CA ILE A 510 -13.33 76.59 2.03
C ILE A 510 -12.28 75.48 1.82
N SER A 511 -11.75 74.84 2.88
CA SER A 511 -10.91 73.64 2.71
C SER A 511 -11.69 72.45 2.15
N GLU A 512 -12.93 72.27 2.59
CA GLU A 512 -13.85 71.23 2.12
C GLU A 512 -14.08 71.33 0.61
N ARG A 513 -14.41 72.52 0.10
CA ARG A 513 -14.52 72.75 -1.35
C ARG A 513 -13.20 72.61 -2.11
N ARG A 514 -12.04 72.74 -1.47
CA ARG A 514 -10.74 72.52 -2.12
C ARG A 514 -10.44 71.04 -2.28
N ALA A 515 -10.67 70.25 -1.23
CA ALA A 515 -10.55 68.80 -1.30
C ALA A 515 -11.55 68.22 -2.32
N GLU A 516 -12.81 68.67 -2.29
CA GLU A 516 -13.82 68.22 -3.25
C GLU A 516 -13.53 68.68 -4.68
N ALA A 517 -13.04 69.90 -4.91
CA ALA A 517 -12.64 70.32 -6.26
C ALA A 517 -11.39 69.59 -6.80
N VAL A 518 -10.51 69.08 -5.93
CA VAL A 518 -9.43 68.15 -6.33
C VAL A 518 -10.00 66.76 -6.68
N LYS A 519 -10.96 66.26 -5.88
CA LYS A 519 -11.68 65.00 -6.14
C LYS A 519 -12.45 65.03 -7.46
N ASP A 520 -13.31 66.05 -7.66
CA ASP A 520 -14.01 66.33 -8.92
C ASP A 520 -13.07 66.28 -10.14
N TYR A 521 -11.87 66.85 -10.00
CA TYR A 521 -10.87 66.88 -11.06
C TYR A 521 -10.25 65.50 -11.32
N LEU A 522 -9.85 64.78 -10.28
CA LEU A 522 -9.28 63.44 -10.38
C LEU A 522 -10.29 62.41 -10.94
N GLU A 523 -11.56 62.50 -10.53
CA GLU A 523 -12.65 61.67 -11.06
C GLU A 523 -12.92 61.98 -12.55
N ALA A 524 -12.90 63.26 -12.93
CA ALA A 524 -12.99 63.67 -14.34
C ALA A 524 -11.78 63.21 -15.20
N HIS A 525 -10.67 62.81 -14.57
CA HIS A 525 -9.48 62.24 -15.22
C HIS A 525 -9.36 60.72 -15.03
N GLY A 526 -10.44 60.03 -14.64
CA GLY A 526 -10.56 58.57 -14.69
C GLY A 526 -10.35 57.84 -13.37
N LEU A 527 -9.93 58.51 -12.29
CA LEU A 527 -9.83 57.85 -10.99
C LEU A 527 -11.23 57.55 -10.42
N SER A 528 -11.47 56.29 -10.07
CA SER A 528 -12.75 55.89 -9.48
C SER A 528 -12.95 56.48 -8.08
N ALA A 529 -14.13 57.05 -7.83
CA ALA A 529 -14.49 57.73 -6.59
C ALA A 529 -14.28 56.90 -5.30
N ASN A 530 -14.36 55.56 -5.37
CA ASN A 530 -14.13 54.67 -4.23
C ASN A 530 -12.65 54.55 -3.81
N LEU A 531 -11.72 55.05 -4.61
CA LEU A 531 -10.29 55.15 -4.31
C LEU A 531 -9.90 56.48 -3.67
N ILE A 532 -10.81 57.47 -3.64
CA ILE A 532 -10.56 58.82 -3.14
C ILE A 532 -11.40 59.08 -1.89
N SER A 533 -10.79 59.68 -0.87
CA SER A 533 -11.49 60.24 0.28
C SER A 533 -11.09 61.70 0.50
N THR A 534 -11.91 62.47 1.22
CA THR A 534 -11.69 63.91 1.44
C THR A 534 -11.80 64.26 2.92
N GLU A 535 -10.79 64.95 3.45
CA GLU A 535 -10.83 65.61 4.75
C GLU A 535 -10.72 67.13 4.59
N ALA A 536 -11.30 67.88 5.54
CA ALA A 536 -11.19 69.33 5.62
C ALA A 536 -10.67 69.75 6.99
N LEU A 537 -9.44 70.26 7.07
CA LEU A 537 -8.83 70.72 8.34
C LEU A 537 -8.93 72.23 8.55
N GLY A 538 -9.37 72.98 7.54
CA GLY A 538 -9.49 74.43 7.59
C GLY A 538 -8.15 75.06 7.98
N LYS A 539 -8.17 75.87 9.05
CA LYS A 539 -6.98 76.57 9.56
C LYS A 539 -6.39 75.99 10.84
N GLU A 540 -6.80 74.78 11.24
CA GLU A 540 -6.36 74.17 12.50
C GLU A 540 -4.92 73.64 12.40
N GLN A 541 -4.58 72.99 11.28
CA GLN A 541 -3.21 72.63 10.94
C GLN A 541 -2.61 73.64 9.97
N GLN A 542 -1.68 74.47 10.47
CA GLN A 542 -0.93 75.44 9.68
C GLN A 542 0.55 75.07 9.64
N LEU A 543 1.17 75.17 8.47
CA LEU A 543 2.62 75.17 8.34
C LEU A 543 3.16 76.44 9.00
N SER A 544 4.13 76.29 9.89
CA SER A 544 4.78 77.42 10.55
C SER A 544 5.61 78.25 9.56
N MET A 545 5.88 79.52 9.86
CA MET A 545 6.79 80.34 9.03
C MET A 545 8.20 79.74 8.93
N LYS A 546 8.63 78.96 9.94
CA LYS A 546 9.89 78.20 9.92
C LYS A 546 9.83 77.06 8.91
N LYS A 547 8.80 76.20 8.99
CA LYS A 547 8.55 75.08 8.06
C LYS A 547 8.44 75.56 6.61
N VAL A 548 7.74 76.68 6.35
CA VAL A 548 7.68 77.28 5.01
C VAL A 548 9.06 77.78 4.54
N ALA A 549 9.87 78.37 5.42
CA ALA A 549 11.24 78.76 5.06
C ALA A 549 12.17 77.55 4.81
N GLU A 550 11.96 76.42 5.51
CA GLU A 550 12.67 75.15 5.27
C GLU A 550 12.28 74.51 3.93
N LEU A 551 10.99 74.54 3.57
CA LEU A 551 10.51 74.09 2.25
C LEU A 551 11.14 74.93 1.12
N LEU A 552 11.11 76.25 1.26
CA LEU A 552 11.74 77.20 0.32
C LEU A 552 13.29 77.06 0.25
N ALA A 553 13.93 76.42 1.22
CA ALA A 553 15.36 76.12 1.19
C ALA A 553 15.68 74.78 0.52
N LYS A 554 14.71 73.86 0.45
CA LYS A 554 14.81 72.53 -0.19
C LYS A 554 14.31 72.50 -1.64
N ASP A 555 13.58 73.53 -2.05
CA ASP A 555 13.03 73.71 -3.39
C ASP A 555 14.15 73.74 -4.47
N PRO A 556 14.15 72.79 -5.44
CA PRO A 556 15.21 72.66 -6.43
C PRO A 556 15.25 73.82 -7.45
N HIS A 557 14.15 74.55 -7.64
CA HIS A 557 14.07 75.65 -8.62
C HIS A 557 14.55 77.00 -8.08
N LYS A 558 14.95 77.07 -6.79
CA LYS A 558 15.46 78.26 -6.07
C LYS A 558 14.41 79.39 -5.99
N PRO A 559 13.58 79.45 -4.94
CA PRO A 559 12.31 80.16 -5.00
C PRO A 559 12.43 81.65 -5.29
N ALA A 560 11.47 82.15 -6.05
CA ALA A 560 11.52 83.42 -6.73
C ALA A 560 11.65 84.60 -5.75
N LYS A 561 12.33 85.66 -6.22
CA LYS A 561 12.68 86.84 -5.42
C LYS A 561 11.48 87.48 -4.71
N TRP A 562 10.27 87.35 -5.26
CA TRP A 562 9.04 87.87 -4.68
C TRP A 562 8.54 87.08 -3.46
N MET A 563 8.69 85.74 -3.46
CA MET A 563 8.32 84.90 -2.31
C MET A 563 9.20 85.18 -1.10
N LYS A 564 10.51 85.37 -1.35
CA LYS A 564 11.52 85.71 -0.34
C LYS A 564 11.30 87.11 0.26
N ARG A 565 10.71 88.05 -0.51
CA ARG A 565 10.49 89.44 -0.10
C ARG A 565 9.24 89.63 0.80
N ASP A 566 8.08 89.07 0.42
CA ASP A 566 6.89 89.08 1.30
C ASP A 566 6.68 87.68 1.90
N LYS A 567 7.44 87.40 2.97
CA LYS A 567 7.35 86.15 3.75
C LYS A 567 5.93 85.88 4.26
N ARG A 568 5.12 86.91 4.51
CA ARG A 568 3.75 86.75 5.02
C ARG A 568 2.77 86.37 3.92
N ALA A 569 2.87 86.95 2.72
CA ALA A 569 2.11 86.48 1.56
C ALA A 569 2.44 85.02 1.23
N THR A 570 3.73 84.66 1.23
CA THR A 570 4.21 83.30 0.98
C THR A 570 3.73 82.31 2.03
N TRP A 571 3.85 82.63 3.32
CA TRP A 571 3.32 81.79 4.40
C TRP A 571 1.80 81.57 4.31
N LEU A 572 1.03 82.61 3.93
CA LEU A 572 -0.40 82.45 3.68
C LEU A 572 -0.66 81.56 2.44
N ALA A 573 0.17 81.64 1.40
CA ALA A 573 0.03 80.81 0.19
C ALA A 573 0.25 79.32 0.47
N TYR A 574 1.31 78.96 1.19
CA TYR A 574 1.57 77.58 1.62
C TYR A 574 0.47 76.98 2.53
N ASN A 575 -0.36 77.82 3.15
CA ASN A 575 -1.49 77.39 3.96
C ASN A 575 -2.84 77.36 3.21
N ARG A 576 -2.83 77.61 1.89
CA ARG A 576 -3.98 77.38 1.00
C ARG A 576 -3.66 76.22 0.07
N ARG A 577 -3.66 75.01 0.61
CA ARG A 577 -3.35 73.79 -0.14
C ARG A 577 -4.35 72.67 0.14
N VAL A 578 -4.34 71.66 -0.70
CA VAL A 578 -4.82 70.31 -0.42
C VAL A 578 -3.57 69.43 -0.35
N ASP A 579 -3.32 68.82 0.80
CA ASP A 579 -2.34 67.75 0.88
C ASP A 579 -2.97 66.44 0.42
N ILE A 580 -2.16 65.53 -0.11
CA ILE A 580 -2.58 64.23 -0.61
C ILE A 580 -1.84 63.19 0.21
N VAL A 581 -2.56 62.25 0.80
CA VAL A 581 -1.98 61.12 1.54
C VAL A 581 -2.28 59.84 0.76
N LEU A 582 -1.24 59.06 0.48
CA LEU A 582 -1.35 57.73 -0.10
C LEU A 582 -1.52 56.70 1.03
N GLU A 583 -2.70 56.08 1.07
CA GLU A 583 -3.03 54.98 1.97
C GLU A 583 -2.82 53.63 1.26
N PRO A 584 -2.45 52.55 1.97
CA PRO A 584 -2.24 52.45 3.42
C PRO A 584 -0.84 52.87 3.92
N GLN A 585 0.05 53.33 3.04
CA GLN A 585 1.44 53.63 3.39
C GLN A 585 1.60 54.91 4.24
N GLY A 586 0.57 55.75 4.33
CA GLY A 586 0.60 57.05 5.03
C GLY A 586 1.55 58.07 4.39
N GLN A 587 2.00 57.84 3.14
CA GLN A 587 2.94 58.73 2.46
C GLN A 587 2.26 60.06 2.17
N GLN A 588 2.81 61.16 2.71
CA GLN A 588 2.28 62.50 2.53
C GLN A 588 2.86 63.20 1.29
N SER A 589 2.07 64.08 0.69
CA SER A 589 2.45 64.85 -0.48
C SER A 589 3.59 65.84 -0.21
N ALA A 590 4.44 66.03 -1.22
CA ALA A 590 5.47 67.04 -1.17
C ALA A 590 4.86 68.44 -1.22
N GLU A 591 5.09 69.25 -0.19
CA GLU A 591 4.60 70.64 -0.06
C GLU A 591 5.42 71.61 -0.93
N VAL A 592 5.61 71.29 -2.22
CA VAL A 592 6.42 72.05 -3.19
C VAL A 592 5.53 73.03 -3.93
N TYR A 593 5.80 74.32 -3.78
CA TYR A 593 5.03 75.38 -4.40
C TYR A 593 5.41 75.54 -5.88
N PRO A 594 4.47 75.68 -6.83
CA PRO A 594 4.77 75.78 -8.26
C PRO A 594 5.26 77.20 -8.64
N ASP A 595 6.35 77.67 -8.04
CA ASP A 595 6.78 79.07 -8.12
C ASP A 595 7.28 79.53 -9.51
N ASN A 596 7.72 78.55 -10.31
CA ASN A 596 8.19 78.66 -11.67
C ASN A 596 7.05 78.72 -12.70
N ALA A 597 5.81 78.44 -12.30
CA ALA A 597 4.66 78.40 -13.20
C ALA A 597 4.14 79.82 -13.55
N PRO A 598 3.56 80.03 -14.76
CA PRO A 598 3.03 81.34 -15.15
C PRO A 598 1.92 81.88 -14.22
N ASP A 599 1.14 80.99 -13.62
CA ASP A 599 0.01 81.25 -12.73
C ASP A 599 0.38 81.30 -11.23
N ALA A 600 1.62 80.96 -10.85
CA ALA A 600 2.15 80.99 -9.49
C ALA A 600 1.83 82.28 -8.71
N ARG A 601 1.83 83.41 -9.43
CA ARG A 601 1.52 84.74 -8.88
C ARG A 601 0.07 84.91 -8.43
N ILE A 602 -0.86 84.17 -9.04
CA ILE A 602 -2.31 84.22 -8.78
C ILE A 602 -2.64 83.32 -7.59
N LEU A 603 -2.00 82.14 -7.53
CA LEU A 603 -1.98 81.28 -6.35
C LEU A 603 -1.45 82.04 -5.11
N TRP A 604 -0.34 82.78 -5.26
CA TRP A 604 0.35 83.45 -4.16
C TRP A 604 -0.38 84.68 -3.62
N ALA A 605 -1.11 85.40 -4.47
CA ALA A 605 -1.64 86.73 -4.22
C ALA A 605 -2.35 86.87 -2.85
N ARG A 606 -1.81 87.74 -1.99
CA ARG A 606 -2.37 88.05 -0.66
C ARG A 606 -3.69 88.81 -0.73
N LYS A 607 -3.86 89.70 -1.71
CA LYS A 607 -5.16 90.26 -2.09
C LYS A 607 -5.89 89.22 -2.95
N GLU A 608 -7.21 89.14 -2.81
CA GLU A 608 -8.03 88.24 -3.62
C GLU A 608 -7.97 88.63 -5.12
N PRO A 609 -7.60 87.70 -6.02
CA PRO A 609 -7.64 87.97 -7.45
C PRO A 609 -9.09 88.02 -7.97
N SER A 610 -9.33 88.83 -9.01
CA SER A 610 -10.62 88.88 -9.69
C SER A 610 -10.95 87.57 -10.39
N LEU A 611 -12.24 87.24 -10.51
CA LEU A 611 -12.73 85.98 -11.07
C LEU A 611 -12.11 85.70 -12.45
N LYS A 612 -12.24 86.67 -13.38
CA LYS A 612 -11.66 86.62 -14.72
C LYS A 612 -10.18 86.23 -14.73
N ARG A 613 -9.38 86.70 -13.77
CA ARG A 613 -7.94 86.39 -13.70
C ARG A 613 -7.64 84.98 -13.22
N VAL A 614 -8.49 84.37 -12.40
CA VAL A 614 -8.37 82.95 -12.02
C VAL A 614 -8.84 82.06 -13.17
N GLU A 615 -9.90 82.45 -13.87
CA GLU A 615 -10.38 81.77 -15.08
C GLU A 615 -9.37 81.86 -16.24
N GLU A 616 -8.65 82.98 -16.38
CA GLU A 616 -7.51 83.13 -17.30
C GLU A 616 -6.33 82.23 -16.90
N ALA A 617 -6.05 82.08 -15.61
CA ALA A 617 -4.96 81.24 -15.11
C ALA A 617 -5.17 79.75 -15.46
N ALA A 618 -6.39 79.21 -15.25
CA ALA A 618 -6.73 77.85 -15.68
C ALA A 618 -6.59 77.66 -17.21
N LYS A 619 -6.98 78.66 -18.01
CA LYS A 619 -6.93 78.61 -19.48
C LYS A 619 -5.53 78.78 -20.09
N THR A 620 -4.53 79.15 -19.29
CA THR A 620 -3.17 79.47 -19.80
C THR A 620 -2.39 78.22 -20.24
N SER A 621 -2.87 77.01 -19.93
CA SER A 621 -2.32 75.71 -20.36
C SER A 621 -2.24 75.50 -21.88
N VAL A 622 -3.22 76.02 -22.64
CA VAL A 622 -3.47 75.60 -24.03
C VAL A 622 -2.43 76.14 -25.02
N SER A 623 -1.90 77.35 -24.82
CA SER A 623 -1.11 78.06 -25.85
C SER A 623 0.38 77.70 -25.90
N VAL A 624 0.93 77.06 -24.86
CA VAL A 624 2.37 76.78 -24.78
C VAL A 624 2.74 75.44 -25.44
N ALA A 625 1.82 74.47 -25.47
CA ALA A 625 2.08 73.13 -25.99
C ALA A 625 2.36 73.08 -27.50
N GLN A 626 1.79 73.99 -28.30
CA GLN A 626 1.93 73.98 -29.77
C GLN A 626 3.26 74.53 -30.30
N VAL A 627 4.16 75.04 -29.44
CA VAL A 627 5.38 75.76 -29.87
C VAL A 627 6.61 74.83 -29.99
N HIS A 628 6.53 73.56 -29.56
CA HIS A 628 7.66 72.63 -29.56
C HIS A 628 7.45 71.33 -30.37
N SER A 629 6.29 71.16 -31.02
CA SER A 629 6.06 70.06 -31.96
C SER A 629 6.54 70.41 -33.38
N ASN A 630 7.85 70.60 -33.55
CA ASN A 630 8.45 70.84 -34.87
C ASN A 630 9.69 69.93 -35.05
N PRO A 631 9.60 68.83 -35.83
CA PRO A 631 10.64 67.82 -35.87
C PRO A 631 11.85 68.28 -36.72
N VAL A 632 12.96 68.60 -36.05
CA VAL A 632 14.26 68.78 -36.71
C VAL A 632 14.84 67.39 -36.99
N GLY A 633 14.72 66.94 -38.24
CA GLY A 633 15.22 65.63 -38.65
C GLY A 633 16.64 65.65 -39.23
N LYS A 634 17.43 64.64 -38.88
CA LYS A 634 18.18 63.81 -39.83
C LYS A 634 18.61 62.49 -39.19
#